data_AF-A0A6C0DX46-F1
#
_entry.id   AF-A0A6C0DX46-F1
#
_cell.length_a   1.000
_cell.length_b   1.000
_cell.length_c   1.000
_cell.angle_alpha   90.00
_cell.angle_beta   90.00
_cell.angle_gamma   90.00
#
_symmetry.space_group_name_H-M   'P 1'
#
loop_
_entity.id
_entity.type
_entity.pdbx_description
1 polymer ?
#
loop_
_entity_poly.entity_id
_entity_poly.type
_entity_poly.pdbx_seq_one_letter_code
_entity_poly.pdbx_strand_id
1 'polypeptide(L)'
;MSFYIRAIKLMLDTNIPKQSIVPFTKSMLYHPLLKDVDDLDEYPYFTMDGLYPAMLIYNMSYSDQVRFFFNKTNMEYIMKRNSRVITDTNSQDATSPKKMDTLSISQENIMTMLRTLFPTKYPYKNNVMSSFAYITEQIDYYINPLDILPTVLRQMFIKEKADYSYLKINGKVYTVTQVVWLNDLYNHTEYKDLIDKLIKLNKFKEKEVKKLKDEYLKKDSLLKKKYTHMKQPDDINYDFNLENERKAKTDVSGKEIKRYNDAKEAIEYIIQIIPKIHNKTTQDFTIDEMARVVEYHKLLSGSEYRNYYRNVSTETRKYFDNMQRDVNDMRYLDYAISYLEKPGIDIQIEKDKPENRDRFKSRYPIYTNFIETIKGFILPKRDSSNPMFQTTFDEFISNTEVNGLFNYVLDPTNGKKTLENAFEELNTLNTLNGKLKIEKEDINNDEFEYMNRKNTGVTILSSAGDNGPYYQIYIQINTVGGELTDDNYSVIDCMYKGEYLGENLEYLLNSSLKTITGLNTVRVFFDITQGDAKQLIQGDSEKSAEANANQIKGVPTSETVAEPKEPVKKPTRETVAEPKEPVKNPTRETVAEPKEPVKNPTRETVAEPKTVKRGGRDATKKNGRFNARHRFMQTMRKY
;
A
#
# COMPACT_ATOMS: atom_id res chain seq x y z
N MET A 1 -13.58 0.58 -34.86
CA MET A 1 -13.33 0.43 -33.41
C MET A 1 -11.88 0.75 -33.12
N SER A 2 -11.61 1.55 -32.11
CA SER A 2 -10.25 1.89 -31.66
C SER A 2 -10.10 1.46 -30.20
N PHE A 3 -9.10 0.63 -29.92
CA PHE A 3 -8.66 0.34 -28.55
C PHE A 3 -7.65 1.40 -28.13
N TYR A 4 -7.76 1.90 -26.91
CA TYR A 4 -6.78 2.76 -26.28
C TYR A 4 -5.57 1.92 -25.85
N ILE A 5 -4.65 1.74 -26.78
CA ILE A 5 -3.41 0.97 -26.60
C ILE A 5 -2.25 1.93 -26.30
N ARG A 6 -1.60 1.73 -25.16
CA ARG A 6 -0.49 2.55 -24.67
C ARG A 6 0.61 1.67 -24.08
N ALA A 7 1.84 2.18 -24.04
CA ALA A 7 2.96 1.47 -23.44
C ALA A 7 2.75 1.26 -21.93
N ILE A 8 3.17 0.09 -21.42
CA ILE A 8 3.17 -0.28 -20.01
C ILE A 8 4.60 -0.55 -19.54
N LYS A 9 4.96 0.03 -18.39
CA LYS A 9 6.24 -0.20 -17.74
C LYS A 9 6.10 -1.34 -16.73
N LEU A 10 6.82 -2.43 -16.96
CA LEU A 10 6.90 -3.55 -16.01
C LEU A 10 8.15 -3.36 -15.13
N MET A 11 7.97 -3.14 -13.84
CA MET A 11 9.08 -2.96 -12.90
C MET A 11 9.43 -4.32 -12.28
N LEU A 12 10.65 -4.81 -12.56
CA LEU A 12 11.10 -6.14 -12.14
C LEU A 12 11.88 -6.06 -10.82
N ASP A 13 11.32 -6.66 -9.77
CA ASP A 13 12.00 -6.95 -8.51
C ASP A 13 12.52 -8.40 -8.53
N THR A 14 13.81 -8.56 -8.81
CA THR A 14 14.43 -9.88 -8.99
C THR A 14 15.09 -10.39 -7.71
N ASN A 15 15.24 -11.71 -7.59
CA ASN A 15 16.06 -12.35 -6.56
C ASN A 15 17.59 -12.27 -6.81
N ILE A 16 18.03 -11.63 -7.90
CA ILE A 16 19.45 -11.49 -8.24
C ILE A 16 20.16 -10.64 -7.16
N PRO A 17 21.27 -11.12 -6.54
CA PRO A 17 21.94 -10.41 -5.46
C PRO A 17 22.38 -9.00 -5.85
N LYS A 18 22.10 -8.02 -4.97
CA LYS A 18 22.44 -6.60 -5.14
C LYS A 18 21.80 -5.91 -6.36
N GLN A 19 20.83 -6.56 -7.01
CA GLN A 19 20.11 -5.98 -8.13
C GLN A 19 18.96 -5.11 -7.60
N SER A 20 18.94 -3.84 -7.96
CA SER A 20 17.79 -2.96 -7.71
C SER A 20 16.67 -3.26 -8.71
N ILE A 21 15.46 -2.79 -8.39
CA ILE A 21 14.31 -2.89 -9.29
C ILE A 21 14.65 -2.21 -10.62
N VAL A 22 14.41 -2.91 -11.72
CA VAL A 22 14.73 -2.46 -13.09
C VAL A 22 13.50 -2.51 -13.99
N PRO A 23 13.33 -1.56 -14.93
CA PRO A 23 12.29 -1.66 -15.93
C PRO A 23 12.59 -2.80 -16.90
N PHE A 24 11.59 -3.61 -17.22
CA PHE A 24 11.66 -4.58 -18.30
C PHE A 24 11.59 -3.83 -19.64
N THR A 25 12.60 -4.05 -20.47
CA THR A 25 12.65 -3.46 -21.80
C THR A 25 13.06 -4.47 -22.86
N LYS A 26 12.92 -4.09 -24.13
CA LYS A 26 13.35 -4.88 -25.29
C LYS A 26 14.77 -5.43 -25.14
N SER A 27 15.68 -4.66 -24.56
CA SER A 27 17.09 -5.05 -24.36
C SER A 27 17.26 -6.30 -23.48
N MET A 28 16.27 -6.61 -22.65
CA MET A 28 16.26 -7.77 -21.76
C MET A 28 15.66 -9.03 -22.41
N LEU A 29 15.01 -8.90 -23.57
CA LEU A 29 14.43 -10.03 -24.29
C LEU A 29 15.55 -10.94 -24.80
N TYR A 30 15.51 -12.20 -24.36
CA TYR A 30 16.41 -13.24 -24.84
C TYR A 30 15.66 -14.56 -24.85
N HIS A 31 15.70 -15.26 -25.98
CA HIS A 31 15.31 -16.66 -26.07
C HIS A 31 15.89 -17.24 -27.36
N PRO A 32 16.36 -18.51 -27.38
CA PRO A 32 16.77 -19.18 -28.61
C PRO A 32 15.75 -19.21 -29.76
N LEU A 33 14.45 -19.04 -29.47
CA LEU A 33 13.35 -19.05 -30.46
C LEU A 33 13.03 -17.66 -30.99
N LEU A 34 13.60 -16.61 -30.39
CA LEU A 34 13.38 -15.22 -30.77
C LEU A 34 14.26 -14.88 -31.97
N LYS A 35 13.65 -14.86 -33.15
CA LYS A 35 14.27 -14.44 -34.43
C LYS A 35 13.81 -13.02 -34.76
N ASP A 36 14.73 -12.18 -35.21
CA ASP A 36 14.51 -10.81 -35.72
C ASP A 36 13.69 -9.89 -34.78
N VAL A 37 14.39 -9.12 -33.95
CA VAL A 37 13.79 -8.20 -32.94
C VAL A 37 13.80 -6.73 -33.36
N ASP A 38 14.19 -6.40 -34.58
CA ASP A 38 14.49 -5.01 -34.96
C ASP A 38 13.25 -4.11 -34.94
N ASP A 39 12.05 -4.66 -35.19
CA ASP A 39 10.77 -3.96 -35.24
C ASP A 39 10.03 -3.83 -33.90
N LEU A 40 10.68 -4.19 -32.79
CA LEU A 40 10.11 -4.10 -31.45
C LEU A 40 10.39 -2.73 -30.80
N ASP A 41 9.39 -2.20 -30.10
CA ASP A 41 9.46 -1.00 -29.27
C ASP A 41 10.16 -1.27 -27.93
N GLU A 42 10.54 -0.23 -27.19
CA GLU A 42 11.30 -0.39 -25.93
C GLU A 42 10.46 -1.06 -24.81
N TYR A 43 9.17 -0.74 -24.75
CA TYR A 43 8.23 -1.23 -23.73
C TYR A 43 7.07 -1.99 -24.37
N PRO A 44 6.49 -2.98 -23.67
CA PRO A 44 5.28 -3.65 -24.14
C PRO A 44 4.07 -2.69 -24.11
N TYR A 45 3.03 -3.04 -24.86
CA TYR A 45 1.76 -2.33 -24.97
C TYR A 45 0.65 -3.03 -24.21
N PHE A 46 -0.29 -2.22 -23.72
CA PHE A 46 -1.41 -2.65 -22.89
C PHE A 46 -2.68 -1.87 -23.21
N THR A 47 -3.83 -2.50 -22.99
CA THR A 47 -5.14 -1.85 -23.03
C THR A 47 -6.11 -2.48 -22.02
N MET A 48 -7.04 -1.66 -21.53
CA MET A 48 -8.14 -2.07 -20.66
C MET A 48 -9.50 -2.04 -21.39
N ASP A 49 -9.52 -1.61 -22.66
CA ASP A 49 -10.76 -1.38 -23.43
C ASP A 49 -11.39 -2.67 -23.98
N GLY A 50 -10.62 -3.76 -23.95
CA GLY A 50 -11.10 -5.07 -24.33
C GLY A 50 -10.14 -6.18 -23.96
N LEU A 51 -10.71 -7.37 -23.77
CA LEU A 51 -9.97 -8.58 -23.45
C LEU A 51 -9.05 -8.97 -24.61
N TYR A 52 -7.86 -9.41 -24.26
CA TYR A 52 -6.96 -10.05 -25.20
C TYR A 52 -7.59 -11.31 -25.78
N PRO A 53 -7.36 -11.63 -27.07
CA PRO A 53 -7.79 -12.88 -27.66
C PRO A 53 -6.85 -13.99 -27.15
N ALA A 54 -6.96 -14.32 -25.86
CA ALA A 54 -5.96 -15.11 -25.13
C ALA A 54 -5.67 -16.47 -25.80
N MET A 55 -6.71 -17.19 -26.24
CA MET A 55 -6.55 -18.45 -26.97
C MET A 55 -5.74 -18.31 -28.26
N LEU A 56 -5.88 -17.19 -28.98
CA LEU A 56 -5.09 -16.92 -30.17
C LEU A 56 -3.63 -16.66 -29.78
N ILE A 57 -3.40 -15.79 -28.79
CA ILE A 57 -2.05 -15.44 -28.30
C ILE A 57 -1.30 -16.68 -27.81
N TYR A 58 -1.95 -17.52 -26.99
CA TYR A 58 -1.33 -18.75 -26.50
C TYR A 58 -0.96 -19.73 -27.61
N ASN A 59 -1.55 -19.62 -28.81
CA ASN A 59 -1.28 -20.47 -29.97
C ASN A 59 -0.25 -19.88 -30.94
N MET A 60 0.13 -18.62 -30.77
CA MET A 60 1.20 -18.00 -31.56
C MET A 60 2.57 -18.61 -31.22
N SER A 61 3.53 -18.44 -32.14
CA SER A 61 4.94 -18.72 -31.84
C SER A 61 5.43 -17.75 -30.75
N TYR A 62 6.51 -18.11 -30.03
CA TYR A 62 7.03 -17.21 -29.00
C TYR A 62 7.46 -15.83 -29.56
N SER A 63 8.03 -15.79 -30.77
CA SER A 63 8.38 -14.53 -31.43
C SER A 63 7.13 -13.67 -31.74
N ASP A 64 6.06 -14.28 -32.24
CA ASP A 64 4.80 -13.58 -32.50
C ASP A 64 4.10 -13.10 -31.22
N GLN A 65 4.21 -13.86 -30.13
CA GLN A 65 3.74 -13.45 -28.81
C GLN A 65 4.46 -12.20 -28.32
N VAL A 66 5.80 -12.19 -28.43
CA VAL A 66 6.60 -11.01 -28.09
C VAL A 66 6.23 -9.84 -28.99
N ARG A 67 6.09 -10.05 -30.30
CA ARG A 67 5.67 -9.01 -31.25
C ARG A 67 4.27 -8.46 -30.96
N PHE A 68 3.32 -9.30 -30.52
CA PHE A 68 1.99 -8.83 -30.10
C PHE A 68 2.08 -7.80 -28.98
N PHE A 69 2.98 -7.99 -28.00
CA PHE A 69 3.14 -7.05 -26.90
C PHE A 69 4.08 -5.90 -27.22
N PHE A 70 5.14 -6.10 -28.01
CA PHE A 70 6.18 -5.10 -28.24
C PHE A 70 6.05 -4.35 -29.57
N ASN A 71 4.96 -4.53 -30.32
CA ASN A 71 4.68 -3.76 -31.52
C ASN A 71 3.23 -3.28 -31.52
N LYS A 72 3.04 -1.96 -31.34
CA LYS A 72 1.69 -1.36 -31.21
C LYS A 72 0.78 -1.67 -32.39
N THR A 73 1.31 -1.54 -33.60
CA THR A 73 0.55 -1.75 -34.84
C THR A 73 0.08 -3.20 -34.96
N ASN A 74 0.94 -4.15 -34.58
CA ASN A 74 0.61 -5.56 -34.56
C ASN A 74 -0.47 -5.87 -33.51
N MET A 75 -0.31 -5.35 -32.29
CA MET A 75 -1.32 -5.48 -31.23
C MET A 75 -2.68 -4.95 -31.69
N GLU A 76 -2.71 -3.74 -32.23
CA GLU A 76 -3.93 -3.10 -32.74
C GLU A 76 -4.62 -3.96 -33.81
N TYR A 77 -3.85 -4.48 -34.75
CA TYR A 77 -4.36 -5.32 -35.84
C TYR A 77 -4.99 -6.60 -35.32
N ILE A 78 -4.33 -7.30 -34.40
CA ILE A 78 -4.83 -8.55 -33.80
C ILE A 78 -6.07 -8.29 -32.94
N MET A 79 -6.04 -7.24 -32.11
CA MET A 79 -7.17 -6.85 -31.25
C MET A 79 -8.40 -6.47 -32.08
N LYS A 80 -8.26 -5.66 -33.14
CA LYS A 80 -9.37 -5.24 -34.02
C LYS A 80 -10.09 -6.41 -34.70
N ARG A 81 -9.40 -7.52 -34.95
CA ARG A 81 -9.96 -8.69 -35.64
C ARG A 81 -10.54 -9.73 -34.70
N ASN A 82 -10.00 -9.85 -33.48
CA ASN A 82 -10.25 -11.00 -32.61
C ASN A 82 -10.82 -10.63 -31.24
N SER A 83 -10.89 -9.34 -30.91
CA SER A 83 -11.42 -8.85 -29.63
C SER A 83 -12.63 -7.95 -29.86
N ARG A 84 -13.54 -7.95 -28.87
CA ARG A 84 -14.66 -7.02 -28.81
C ARG A 84 -14.28 -5.86 -27.90
N VAL A 85 -14.52 -4.63 -28.36
CA VAL A 85 -14.48 -3.45 -27.48
C VAL A 85 -15.69 -3.51 -26.56
N ILE A 86 -15.49 -3.34 -25.26
CA ILE A 86 -16.60 -3.19 -24.32
C ILE A 86 -17.00 -1.72 -24.32
N THR A 87 -18.03 -1.36 -25.10
CA THR A 87 -18.60 0.00 -25.06
C THR A 87 -19.55 0.12 -23.88
N ASP A 88 -19.49 1.23 -23.15
CA ASP A 88 -20.29 1.53 -21.96
C ASP A 88 -21.78 1.82 -22.24
N THR A 89 -22.39 1.11 -23.19
CA THR A 89 -23.82 1.24 -23.46
C THR A 89 -24.62 0.52 -22.39
N ASN A 90 -25.44 1.30 -21.68
CA ASN A 90 -26.51 0.86 -20.77
C ASN A 90 -27.46 -0.16 -21.44
N SER A 91 -27.15 -1.45 -21.40
CA SER A 91 -28.12 -2.49 -21.76
C SER A 91 -28.69 -3.11 -20.49
N GLN A 92 -29.94 -2.76 -20.16
CA GLN A 92 -30.75 -3.39 -19.11
C GLN A 92 -31.25 -4.80 -19.50
N ASP A 93 -30.55 -5.51 -20.38
CA ASP A 93 -30.97 -6.85 -20.80
C ASP A 93 -30.33 -7.93 -19.92
N ALA A 94 -31.14 -8.47 -19.00
CA ALA A 94 -30.80 -9.49 -18.01
C ALA A 94 -30.42 -10.88 -18.58
N THR A 95 -30.33 -11.01 -19.91
CA THR A 95 -29.92 -12.25 -20.60
C THR A 95 -28.53 -12.15 -21.25
N SER A 96 -27.85 -11.01 -21.09
CA SER A 96 -26.50 -10.77 -21.61
C SER A 96 -25.44 -11.46 -20.72
N PRO A 97 -24.35 -12.03 -21.28
CA PRO A 97 -23.21 -12.48 -20.47
C PRO A 97 -22.72 -11.32 -19.59
N LYS A 98 -22.49 -11.58 -18.30
CA LYS A 98 -22.03 -10.60 -17.29
C LYS A 98 -21.02 -9.64 -17.94
N LYS A 99 -21.37 -8.35 -18.01
CA LYS A 99 -20.46 -7.30 -18.47
C LYS A 99 -19.25 -7.31 -17.55
N MET A 100 -18.10 -7.65 -18.09
CA MET A 100 -16.84 -7.64 -17.35
C MET A 100 -16.43 -6.17 -17.14
N ASP A 101 -16.09 -5.80 -15.90
CA ASP A 101 -15.65 -4.45 -15.60
C ASP A 101 -14.18 -4.22 -16.05
N THR A 102 -13.80 -2.94 -16.15
CA THR A 102 -12.44 -2.53 -16.58
C THR A 102 -11.34 -3.13 -15.71
N LEU A 103 -11.60 -3.30 -14.41
CA LEU A 103 -10.65 -3.91 -13.48
C LEU A 103 -10.40 -5.38 -13.85
N SER A 104 -11.45 -6.15 -14.06
CA SER A 104 -11.37 -7.57 -14.42
C SER A 104 -10.70 -7.74 -15.79
N ILE A 105 -11.01 -6.89 -16.78
CA ILE A 105 -10.31 -6.89 -18.08
C ILE A 105 -8.82 -6.61 -17.89
N SER A 106 -8.48 -5.59 -17.10
CA SER A 106 -7.09 -5.21 -16.87
C SER A 106 -6.31 -6.35 -16.22
N GLN A 107 -6.91 -7.05 -15.24
CA GLN A 107 -6.30 -8.18 -14.56
C GLN A 107 -6.07 -9.37 -15.50
N GLU A 108 -7.08 -9.76 -16.27
CA GLU A 108 -6.96 -10.86 -17.23
C GLU A 108 -5.90 -10.57 -18.30
N ASN A 109 -5.87 -9.33 -18.80
CA ASN A 109 -4.90 -8.89 -19.80
C ASN A 109 -3.47 -8.89 -19.23
N ILE A 110 -3.25 -8.40 -18.00
CA ILE A 110 -1.94 -8.47 -17.34
C ILE A 110 -1.53 -9.92 -17.14
N MET A 111 -2.39 -10.76 -16.56
CA MET A 111 -2.04 -12.17 -16.31
C MET A 111 -1.76 -12.92 -17.60
N THR A 112 -2.51 -12.65 -18.68
CA THR A 112 -2.24 -13.21 -20.02
C THR A 112 -0.88 -12.74 -20.55
N MET A 113 -0.56 -11.46 -20.42
CA MET A 113 0.74 -10.91 -20.82
C MET A 113 1.88 -11.60 -20.05
N LEU A 114 1.79 -11.69 -18.73
CA LEU A 114 2.83 -12.29 -17.90
C LEU A 114 3.02 -13.78 -18.18
N ARG A 115 1.92 -14.54 -18.34
CA ARG A 115 1.98 -15.98 -18.69
C ARG A 115 2.58 -16.23 -20.08
N THR A 116 2.44 -15.28 -20.98
CA THR A 116 2.90 -15.41 -22.37
C THR A 116 4.35 -14.93 -22.53
N LEU A 117 4.72 -13.81 -21.90
CA LEU A 117 6.08 -13.29 -21.94
C LEU A 117 7.04 -14.06 -21.03
N PHE A 118 6.52 -14.67 -19.95
CA PHE A 118 7.33 -15.38 -18.97
C PHE A 118 6.81 -16.80 -18.70
N PRO A 119 6.70 -17.68 -19.73
CA PRO A 119 6.42 -19.09 -19.49
C PRO A 119 7.46 -19.69 -18.55
N THR A 120 7.00 -20.51 -17.61
CA THR A 120 7.86 -21.27 -16.71
C THR A 120 7.51 -22.74 -16.81
N LYS A 121 8.53 -23.61 -16.75
CA LYS A 121 8.38 -25.07 -16.67
C LYS A 121 8.95 -25.64 -15.39
N TYR A 122 10.03 -25.04 -14.88
CA TYR A 122 10.72 -25.45 -13.67
C TYR A 122 10.70 -24.34 -12.60
N PRO A 123 10.54 -24.67 -11.30
CA PRO A 123 10.20 -25.99 -10.76
C PRO A 123 8.72 -26.35 -10.97
N TYR A 124 7.90 -25.36 -11.30
CA TYR A 124 6.49 -25.52 -11.58
C TYR A 124 6.13 -24.90 -12.93
N LYS A 125 5.25 -25.59 -13.66
CA LYS A 125 4.71 -25.09 -14.92
C LYS A 125 3.76 -23.92 -14.68
N ASN A 126 3.88 -22.86 -15.47
CA ASN A 126 3.03 -21.66 -15.40
C ASN A 126 2.95 -21.04 -13.99
N ASN A 127 4.10 -20.89 -13.33
CA ASN A 127 4.23 -20.32 -11.99
C ASN A 127 4.10 -18.79 -12.02
N VAL A 128 2.95 -18.33 -12.51
CA VAL A 128 2.61 -16.92 -12.70
C VAL A 128 1.34 -16.63 -11.93
N MET A 129 1.44 -15.75 -10.92
CA MET A 129 0.34 -15.46 -10.00
C MET A 129 0.22 -13.97 -9.68
N SER A 130 -0.85 -13.61 -8.97
CA SER A 130 -1.08 -12.28 -8.43
C SER A 130 -0.90 -12.31 -6.92
N SER A 131 -0.28 -11.28 -6.37
CA SER A 131 -0.11 -11.12 -4.92
C SER A 131 -1.46 -10.87 -4.23
N PHE A 132 -2.38 -10.19 -4.92
CA PHE A 132 -3.77 -10.04 -4.47
C PHE A 132 -4.47 -11.40 -4.30
N ALA A 133 -4.40 -12.26 -5.32
CA ALA A 133 -4.94 -13.62 -5.27
C ALA A 133 -4.33 -14.46 -4.12
N TYR A 134 -3.06 -14.22 -3.80
CA TYR A 134 -2.38 -14.86 -2.67
C TYR A 134 -2.97 -14.43 -1.32
N ILE A 135 -3.17 -13.12 -1.10
CA ILE A 135 -3.69 -12.61 0.20
C ILE A 135 -5.19 -12.84 0.39
N THR A 136 -5.95 -13.06 -0.68
CA THR A 136 -7.38 -13.40 -0.63
C THR A 136 -7.63 -14.91 -0.54
N GLU A 137 -6.58 -15.73 -0.56
CA GLU A 137 -6.66 -17.19 -0.68
C GLU A 137 -7.44 -17.67 -1.93
N GLN A 138 -7.61 -16.79 -2.93
CA GLN A 138 -8.22 -17.11 -4.22
C GLN A 138 -7.13 -17.66 -5.15
N ILE A 139 -6.73 -18.90 -4.93
CA ILE A 139 -5.69 -19.53 -5.75
C ILE A 139 -6.23 -19.76 -7.17
N ASP A 140 -5.81 -18.90 -8.11
CA ASP A 140 -6.07 -19.07 -9.53
C ASP A 140 -5.15 -20.14 -10.13
N TYR A 141 -5.63 -21.39 -10.13
CA TYR A 141 -5.00 -22.45 -10.92
C TYR A 141 -5.32 -22.23 -12.40
N TYR A 142 -4.44 -21.53 -13.11
CA TYR A 142 -4.56 -21.40 -14.55
C TYR A 142 -4.15 -22.69 -15.26
N ILE A 143 -5.14 -23.40 -15.77
CA ILE A 143 -4.94 -24.52 -16.69
C ILE A 143 -4.97 -23.93 -18.10
N ASN A 144 -3.86 -24.01 -18.83
CA ASN A 144 -3.87 -23.68 -20.25
C ASN A 144 -4.84 -24.65 -20.94
N PRO A 145 -5.89 -24.18 -21.64
CA PRO A 145 -6.87 -25.07 -22.29
C PRO A 145 -6.22 -26.09 -23.24
N LEU A 146 -5.05 -25.77 -23.79
CA LEU A 146 -4.29 -26.66 -24.66
C LEU A 146 -3.57 -27.79 -23.92
N ASP A 147 -3.34 -27.65 -22.62
CA ASP A 147 -2.80 -28.74 -21.78
C ASP A 147 -3.87 -29.80 -21.48
N ILE A 148 -5.15 -29.48 -21.71
CA ILE A 148 -6.28 -30.42 -21.61
C ILE A 148 -6.44 -31.23 -22.91
N LEU A 149 -5.86 -30.76 -24.03
CA LEU A 149 -5.95 -31.46 -25.30
C LEU A 149 -5.02 -32.70 -25.33
N PRO A 150 -5.46 -33.82 -25.95
CA PRO A 150 -4.61 -34.96 -26.23
C PRO A 150 -3.32 -34.56 -26.97
N THR A 151 -2.19 -35.18 -26.63
CA THR A 151 -0.84 -34.87 -27.16
C THR A 151 -0.79 -34.84 -28.70
N VAL A 152 -1.54 -35.71 -29.37
CA VAL A 152 -1.60 -35.77 -30.85
C VAL A 152 -2.24 -34.51 -31.44
N LEU A 153 -3.35 -34.02 -30.85
CA LEU A 153 -3.97 -32.76 -31.27
C LEU A 153 -3.08 -31.57 -30.90
N ARG A 154 -2.42 -31.64 -29.74
CA ARG A 154 -1.47 -30.63 -29.28
C ARG A 154 -0.32 -30.44 -30.27
N GLN A 155 0.23 -31.51 -30.84
CA GLN A 155 1.29 -31.44 -31.85
C GLN A 155 0.83 -30.89 -33.21
N MET A 156 -0.45 -31.03 -33.58
CA MET A 156 -0.98 -30.48 -34.84
C MET A 156 -1.14 -28.96 -34.82
N PHE A 157 -1.34 -28.36 -33.63
CA PHE A 157 -1.63 -26.92 -33.49
C PHE A 157 -0.49 -26.10 -32.88
N ILE A 158 0.60 -26.73 -32.42
CA ILE A 158 1.70 -26.05 -31.72
C ILE A 158 2.96 -26.01 -32.60
N LYS A 159 3.33 -24.80 -33.03
CA LYS A 159 4.66 -24.50 -33.58
C LYS A 159 5.47 -23.71 -32.55
N GLU A 160 6.73 -24.12 -32.34
CA GLU A 160 7.80 -23.37 -31.64
C GLU A 160 7.35 -22.59 -30.39
N LYS A 161 6.87 -23.30 -29.35
CA LYS A 161 6.53 -22.69 -28.05
C LYS A 161 7.72 -22.71 -27.08
N ALA A 162 7.85 -21.61 -26.37
CA ALA A 162 8.76 -21.47 -25.25
C ALA A 162 8.17 -22.14 -24.00
N ASP A 163 8.83 -23.18 -23.52
CA ASP A 163 8.53 -23.82 -22.23
C ASP A 163 9.23 -23.10 -21.05
N TYR A 164 10.37 -22.47 -21.35
CA TYR A 164 11.14 -21.63 -20.44
C TYR A 164 11.16 -20.20 -20.97
N SER A 165 11.35 -19.24 -20.08
CA SER A 165 11.63 -17.86 -20.45
C SER A 165 12.92 -17.40 -19.81
N TYR A 166 13.60 -16.50 -20.51
CA TYR A 166 14.90 -16.02 -20.11
C TYR A 166 14.93 -14.48 -20.13
N LEU A 167 15.73 -13.94 -19.23
CA LEU A 167 16.00 -12.51 -19.12
C LEU A 167 17.49 -12.29 -19.30
N LYS A 168 17.85 -11.29 -20.11
CA LYS A 168 19.22 -10.81 -20.22
C LYS A 168 19.40 -9.53 -19.42
N ILE A 169 20.03 -9.63 -18.26
CA ILE A 169 20.26 -8.49 -17.35
C ILE A 169 21.77 -8.30 -17.20
N ASN A 170 22.26 -7.10 -17.50
CA ASN A 170 23.70 -6.77 -17.47
C ASN A 170 24.55 -7.75 -18.30
N GLY A 171 24.03 -8.19 -19.45
CA GLY A 171 24.69 -9.13 -20.35
C GLY A 171 24.64 -10.61 -19.92
N LYS A 172 24.18 -10.91 -18.71
CA LYS A 172 24.03 -12.28 -18.19
C LYS A 172 22.62 -12.81 -18.43
N VAL A 173 22.52 -14.10 -18.71
CA VAL A 173 21.26 -14.81 -18.95
C VAL A 173 20.75 -15.40 -17.63
N TYR A 174 19.45 -15.24 -17.39
CA TYR A 174 18.75 -15.76 -16.23
C TYR A 174 17.48 -16.47 -16.69
N THR A 175 17.22 -17.66 -16.17
CA THR A 175 15.96 -18.39 -16.42
C THR A 175 14.92 -17.96 -15.40
N VAL A 176 13.71 -17.60 -15.86
CA VAL A 176 12.58 -17.25 -14.99
C VAL A 176 11.93 -18.53 -14.43
N THR A 177 11.75 -18.58 -13.10
CA THR A 177 11.13 -19.72 -12.39
C THR A 177 9.82 -19.37 -11.69
N GLN A 178 9.57 -18.08 -11.44
CA GLN A 178 8.31 -17.59 -10.90
C GLN A 178 8.09 -16.13 -11.27
N VAL A 179 6.84 -15.76 -11.50
CA VAL A 179 6.40 -14.38 -11.71
C VAL A 179 5.21 -14.08 -10.80
N VAL A 180 5.31 -13.02 -10.00
CA VAL A 180 4.21 -12.56 -9.14
C VAL A 180 3.91 -11.11 -9.46
N TRP A 181 2.69 -10.82 -9.94
CA TRP A 181 2.22 -9.44 -10.08
C TRP A 181 1.90 -8.87 -8.69
N LEU A 182 2.58 -7.79 -8.31
CA LEU A 182 2.47 -7.14 -7.00
C LEU A 182 1.32 -6.11 -7.00
N ASN A 183 0.08 -6.60 -7.05
CA ASN A 183 -1.15 -5.79 -7.19
C ASN A 183 -1.99 -5.73 -5.92
N ASP A 184 -1.37 -5.88 -4.75
CA ASP A 184 -2.01 -5.57 -3.47
C ASP A 184 -1.21 -4.54 -2.67
N LEU A 185 -1.90 -3.88 -1.74
CA LEU A 185 -1.34 -2.79 -0.94
C LEU A 185 -0.11 -3.17 -0.12
N TYR A 186 -0.04 -4.40 0.40
CA TYR A 186 1.01 -4.83 1.31
C TYR A 186 2.29 -5.24 0.58
N ASN A 187 2.15 -5.74 -0.66
CA ASN A 187 3.27 -6.24 -1.45
C ASN A 187 3.71 -5.29 -2.57
N HIS A 188 2.86 -4.34 -2.99
CA HIS A 188 3.23 -3.35 -3.99
C HIS A 188 4.32 -2.41 -3.45
N THR A 189 5.44 -2.31 -4.17
CA THR A 189 6.66 -1.63 -3.73
C THR A 189 6.44 -0.22 -3.19
N GLU A 190 5.67 0.60 -3.91
CA GLU A 190 5.46 2.01 -3.52
C GLU A 190 4.39 2.18 -2.44
N TYR A 191 3.28 1.44 -2.51
CA TYR A 191 2.23 1.52 -1.49
C TYR A 191 2.71 0.99 -0.14
N LYS A 192 3.61 -0.01 -0.12
CA LYS A 192 4.22 -0.49 1.11
C LYS A 192 4.96 0.63 1.88
N ASP A 193 5.78 1.43 1.20
CA ASP A 193 6.46 2.58 1.83
C ASP A 193 5.45 3.65 2.32
N LEU A 194 4.39 3.89 1.54
CA LEU A 194 3.31 4.79 1.95
C LEU A 194 2.61 4.31 3.22
N ILE A 195 2.31 3.01 3.33
CA ILE A 195 1.69 2.38 4.51
C ILE A 195 2.59 2.52 5.73
N ASP A 196 3.88 2.21 5.60
CA ASP A 196 4.83 2.33 6.70
C ASP A 196 4.91 3.77 7.23
N LYS A 197 4.87 4.76 6.32
CA LYS A 197 4.83 6.18 6.68
C LYS A 197 3.50 6.57 7.32
N LEU A 198 2.38 6.02 6.85
CA LEU A 198 1.06 6.28 7.43
C LEU A 198 0.95 5.71 8.85
N ILE A 199 1.45 4.48 9.08
CA ILE A 199 1.48 3.87 10.43
C ILE A 199 2.28 4.75 11.39
N LYS A 200 3.44 5.27 10.95
CA LYS A 200 4.24 6.22 11.74
C LYS A 200 3.48 7.52 12.00
N LEU A 201 2.78 8.03 11.00
CA LEU A 201 1.97 9.25 11.13
C LEU A 201 0.81 9.06 12.12
N ASN A 202 0.06 7.96 12.04
CA ASN A 202 -1.08 7.71 12.92
C ASN A 202 -0.64 7.58 14.38
N LYS A 203 0.44 6.84 14.64
CA LYS A 203 1.06 6.78 15.98
C LYS A 203 1.49 8.15 16.50
N PHE A 204 2.02 9.00 15.61
CA PHE A 204 2.38 10.37 15.93
C PHE A 204 1.13 11.22 16.24
N LYS A 205 0.09 11.17 15.40
CA LYS A 205 -1.19 11.90 15.57
C LYS A 205 -1.81 11.57 16.92
N GLU A 206 -1.96 10.30 17.26
CA GLU A 206 -2.53 9.84 18.53
C GLU A 206 -1.79 10.42 19.74
N LYS A 207 -0.45 10.33 19.74
CA LYS A 207 0.39 10.84 20.82
C LYS A 207 0.33 12.36 20.93
N GLU A 208 0.40 13.06 19.80
CA GLU A 208 0.46 14.53 19.78
C GLU A 208 -0.91 15.14 20.10
N VAL A 209 -2.01 14.56 19.62
CA VAL A 209 -3.38 14.99 20.00
C VAL A 209 -3.57 14.92 21.51
N LYS A 210 -3.19 13.82 22.15
CA LYS A 210 -3.27 13.68 23.61
C LYS A 210 -2.49 14.80 24.31
N LYS A 211 -1.25 15.03 23.90
CA LYS A 211 -0.39 16.10 24.44
C LYS A 211 -1.00 17.49 24.23
N LEU A 212 -1.59 17.76 23.06
CA LEU A 212 -2.22 19.05 22.77
C LEU A 212 -3.48 19.28 23.60
N LYS A 213 -4.30 18.25 23.82
CA LYS A 213 -5.46 18.32 24.72
C LYS A 213 -5.03 18.63 26.15
N ASP A 214 -3.98 17.97 26.64
CA ASP A 214 -3.41 18.26 27.96
C ASP A 214 -2.86 19.70 28.04
N GLU A 215 -2.16 20.16 26.99
CA GLU A 215 -1.67 21.54 26.87
C GLU A 215 -2.82 22.54 26.87
N TYR A 216 -3.88 22.26 26.10
CA TYR A 216 -5.08 23.08 26.01
C TYR A 216 -5.76 23.21 27.37
N LEU A 217 -6.03 22.10 28.06
CA LEU A 217 -6.67 22.10 29.38
C LEU A 217 -5.84 22.86 30.42
N LYS A 218 -4.51 22.68 30.40
CA LYS A 218 -3.60 23.42 31.28
C LYS A 218 -3.63 24.92 30.98
N LYS A 219 -3.57 25.31 29.70
CA LYS A 219 -3.62 26.73 29.31
C LYS A 219 -4.98 27.34 29.63
N ASP A 220 -6.09 26.67 29.34
CA ASP A 220 -7.45 27.11 29.70
C ASP A 220 -7.55 27.41 31.21
N SER A 221 -7.07 26.49 32.05
CA SER A 221 -7.04 26.69 33.50
C SER A 221 -6.18 27.89 33.93
N LEU A 222 -4.99 28.04 33.33
CA LEU A 222 -4.10 29.17 33.61
C LEU A 222 -4.70 30.50 33.16
N LEU A 223 -5.40 30.54 32.02
CA LEU A 223 -6.06 31.73 31.51
C LEU A 223 -7.20 32.15 32.42
N LYS A 224 -8.05 31.21 32.83
CA LYS A 224 -9.10 31.45 33.81
C LYS A 224 -8.52 32.08 35.07
N LYS A 225 -7.49 31.45 35.67
CA LYS A 225 -6.83 32.01 36.85
C LYS A 225 -6.20 33.39 36.62
N LYS A 226 -5.54 33.60 35.48
CA LYS A 226 -4.84 34.85 35.13
C LYS A 226 -5.81 36.03 35.06
N TYR A 227 -6.99 35.82 34.47
CA TYR A 227 -7.95 36.88 34.22
C TYR A 227 -9.01 37.04 35.33
N THR A 228 -9.28 36.02 36.16
CA THR A 228 -10.16 36.15 37.34
C THR A 228 -9.58 37.04 38.45
N HIS A 229 -8.25 37.09 38.61
CA HIS A 229 -7.60 37.90 39.66
C HIS A 229 -7.12 39.27 39.20
N MET A 230 -7.30 39.59 37.91
CA MET A 230 -6.86 40.87 37.38
C MET A 230 -7.83 41.95 37.84
N LYS A 231 -7.33 43.05 38.44
CA LYS A 231 -8.18 44.17 38.86
C LYS A 231 -9.11 44.54 37.70
N GLN A 232 -10.41 44.71 37.99
CA GLN A 232 -11.29 45.34 37.01
C GLN A 232 -10.58 46.62 36.55
N PRO A 233 -10.48 46.87 35.24
CA PRO A 233 -9.88 48.10 34.79
C PRO A 233 -10.72 49.26 35.32
N ASP A 234 -10.24 49.87 36.41
CA ASP A 234 -10.90 51.01 37.08
C ASP A 234 -11.11 52.18 36.09
N ASP A 235 -10.35 52.17 34.98
CA ASP A 235 -10.35 53.14 33.89
C ASP A 235 -11.20 52.74 32.66
N ILE A 236 -11.97 51.65 32.66
CA ILE A 236 -13.01 51.44 31.61
C ILE A 236 -14.22 52.34 31.95
N ASN A 237 -13.95 53.63 32.13
CA ASN A 237 -14.96 54.66 32.04
C ASN A 237 -15.04 55.03 30.55
N TYR A 238 -15.73 54.18 29.78
CA TYR A 238 -16.12 54.58 28.43
C TYR A 238 -17.05 55.77 28.60
N ASP A 239 -16.49 56.97 28.45
CA ASP A 239 -17.26 58.21 28.52
C ASP A 239 -18.12 58.32 27.25
N PHE A 240 -19.21 57.53 27.23
CA PHE A 240 -20.24 57.57 26.20
C PHE A 240 -21.07 58.86 26.27
N ASN A 241 -20.72 59.80 27.16
CA ASN A 241 -21.35 61.12 27.21
C ASN A 241 -21.11 61.98 25.96
N LEU A 242 -20.27 61.53 25.01
CA LEU A 242 -20.18 62.18 23.70
C LEU A 242 -21.54 62.28 22.97
N GLU A 243 -22.48 61.40 23.29
CA GLU A 243 -23.80 61.40 22.65
C GLU A 243 -24.78 62.44 23.24
N ASN A 244 -24.57 62.93 24.46
CA ASN A 244 -25.34 64.08 24.97
C ASN A 244 -24.86 65.41 24.35
N GLU A 245 -23.62 65.49 23.85
CA GLU A 245 -23.12 66.69 23.14
C GLU A 245 -23.35 66.67 21.62
N ARG A 246 -23.36 65.48 20.96
CA ARG A 246 -23.60 65.37 19.51
C ARG A 246 -25.07 65.32 19.10
N LYS A 247 -25.97 64.78 19.95
CA LYS A 247 -27.43 64.87 19.72
C LYS A 247 -27.97 66.31 19.79
N ALA A 248 -27.12 67.28 20.14
CA ALA A 248 -27.49 68.69 20.08
C ALA A 248 -27.35 69.34 18.68
N LYS A 249 -26.64 68.76 17.67
CA LYS A 249 -26.43 69.44 16.37
C LYS A 249 -26.33 68.53 15.12
N THR A 250 -27.44 68.44 14.38
CA THR A 250 -27.65 68.43 12.91
C THR A 250 -26.53 67.94 11.96
N ASP A 251 -26.93 67.03 11.04
CA ASP A 251 -26.27 66.67 9.75
C ASP A 251 -25.14 65.60 9.76
N VAL A 252 -25.33 64.50 10.50
CA VAL A 252 -24.38 63.38 10.56
C VAL A 252 -24.68 62.33 9.48
N SER A 253 -23.66 61.88 8.75
CA SER A 253 -23.81 60.92 7.65
C SER A 253 -24.18 59.51 8.13
N GLY A 254 -24.94 58.74 7.32
CA GLY A 254 -25.34 57.37 7.69
C GLY A 254 -24.17 56.41 8.01
N LYS A 255 -22.96 56.69 7.49
CA LYS A 255 -21.73 55.95 7.83
C LYS A 255 -21.28 56.17 9.27
N GLU A 256 -21.43 57.38 9.80
CA GLU A 256 -21.04 57.72 11.17
C GLU A 256 -22.00 57.13 12.20
N ILE A 257 -23.29 57.07 11.88
CA ILE A 257 -24.30 56.38 12.71
C ILE A 257 -24.00 54.88 12.78
N LYS A 258 -23.66 54.24 11.65
CA LYS A 258 -23.27 52.83 11.64
C LYS A 258 -22.04 52.58 12.51
N ARG A 259 -20.97 53.38 12.34
CA ARG A 259 -19.76 53.28 13.19
C ARG A 259 -20.09 53.47 14.67
N TYR A 260 -20.95 54.42 15.01
CA TYR A 260 -21.37 54.63 16.39
C TYR A 260 -22.05 53.37 16.97
N ASN A 261 -22.99 52.79 16.23
CA ASN A 261 -23.69 51.57 16.67
C ASN A 261 -22.73 50.38 16.80
N ASP A 262 -21.84 50.17 15.83
CA ASP A 262 -20.83 49.11 15.87
C ASP A 262 -19.91 49.26 17.10
N ALA A 263 -19.50 50.50 17.44
CA ALA A 263 -18.69 50.78 18.62
C ALA A 263 -19.46 50.61 19.93
N LYS A 264 -20.73 51.01 19.96
CA LYS A 264 -21.61 50.83 21.11
C LYS A 264 -21.85 49.37 21.43
N GLU A 265 -22.19 48.57 20.42
CA GLU A 265 -22.37 47.12 20.57
C GLU A 265 -21.08 46.46 21.09
N ALA A 266 -19.94 46.82 20.51
CA ALA A 266 -18.63 46.33 20.94
C ALA A 266 -18.35 46.63 22.42
N ILE A 267 -18.64 47.85 22.85
CA ILE A 267 -18.41 48.28 24.24
C ILE A 267 -19.40 47.61 25.19
N GLU A 268 -20.69 47.57 24.86
CA GLU A 268 -21.71 46.89 25.66
C GLU A 268 -21.36 45.41 25.84
N TYR A 269 -20.88 44.74 24.79
CA TYR A 269 -20.44 43.35 24.87
C TYR A 269 -19.21 43.20 25.79
N ILE A 270 -18.20 44.06 25.64
CA ILE A 270 -17.01 44.04 26.52
C ILE A 270 -17.42 44.25 27.99
N ILE A 271 -18.30 45.21 28.25
CA ILE A 271 -18.84 45.50 29.60
C ILE A 271 -19.62 44.32 30.15
N GLN A 272 -20.36 43.58 29.33
CA GLN A 272 -21.11 42.40 29.77
C GLN A 272 -20.20 41.20 30.10
N ILE A 273 -19.13 40.99 29.32
CA ILE A 273 -18.26 39.82 29.46
C ILE A 273 -17.18 40.02 30.52
N ILE A 274 -16.63 41.22 30.70
CA ILE A 274 -15.59 41.48 31.72
C ILE A 274 -15.99 41.02 33.13
N PRO A 275 -17.21 41.30 33.63
CA PRO A 275 -17.68 40.81 34.93
C PRO A 275 -17.74 39.28 34.99
N LYS A 276 -18.13 38.59 33.90
CA LYS A 276 -18.11 37.12 33.84
C LYS A 276 -16.70 36.56 33.93
N ILE A 277 -15.72 37.23 33.30
CA ILE A 277 -14.31 36.87 33.38
C ILE A 277 -13.78 37.07 34.81
N HIS A 278 -14.26 38.10 35.52
CA HIS A 278 -13.78 38.50 36.84
C HIS A 278 -14.46 37.76 38.01
N ASN A 279 -15.69 37.28 37.85
CA ASN A 279 -16.41 36.62 38.95
C ASN A 279 -15.76 35.25 39.28
N LYS A 280 -15.68 34.92 40.57
CA LYS A 280 -14.86 33.77 41.09
C LYS A 280 -15.40 32.38 40.72
N THR A 281 -16.56 32.28 40.07
CA THR A 281 -17.09 31.02 39.57
C THR A 281 -16.37 30.66 38.28
N THR A 282 -15.36 29.79 38.37
CA THR A 282 -14.45 29.37 37.29
C THR A 282 -15.10 28.67 36.08
N GLN A 283 -16.43 28.64 35.99
CA GLN A 283 -17.19 27.90 34.98
C GLN A 283 -17.89 28.77 33.92
N ASP A 284 -17.92 30.10 34.03
CA ASP A 284 -18.93 30.90 33.29
C ASP A 284 -18.46 31.57 31.98
N PHE A 285 -17.19 31.45 31.57
CA PHE A 285 -16.74 32.03 30.30
C PHE A 285 -15.98 31.08 29.38
N THR A 286 -16.22 31.23 28.09
CA THR A 286 -15.66 30.44 26.99
C THR A 286 -14.54 31.18 26.26
N ILE A 287 -13.68 30.45 25.54
CA ILE A 287 -12.62 31.05 24.70
C ILE A 287 -13.22 31.92 23.59
N ASP A 288 -14.38 31.53 23.07
CA ASP A 288 -15.09 32.31 22.07
C ASP A 288 -15.58 33.66 22.62
N GLU A 289 -16.04 33.69 23.87
CA GLU A 289 -16.38 34.95 24.53
C GLU A 289 -15.16 35.86 24.69
N MET A 290 -14.02 35.33 25.11
CA MET A 290 -12.76 36.09 25.18
C MET A 290 -12.31 36.58 23.81
N ALA A 291 -12.47 35.75 22.79
CA ALA A 291 -12.07 36.11 21.44
C ALA A 291 -12.92 37.21 20.82
N ARG A 292 -14.23 37.22 21.12
CA ARG A 292 -15.12 38.33 20.74
C ARG A 292 -14.75 39.62 21.47
N VAL A 293 -14.43 39.57 22.77
CA VAL A 293 -13.94 40.74 23.52
C VAL A 293 -12.71 41.34 22.85
N VAL A 294 -11.79 40.48 22.42
CA VAL A 294 -10.56 40.86 21.74
C VAL A 294 -10.82 41.43 20.33
N GLU A 295 -11.75 40.85 19.58
CA GLU A 295 -12.16 41.36 18.25
C GLU A 295 -12.79 42.76 18.36
N TYR A 296 -13.67 42.95 19.34
CA TYR A 296 -14.27 44.24 19.64
C TYR A 296 -13.25 45.27 20.11
N HIS A 297 -12.28 44.86 20.94
CA HIS A 297 -11.16 45.74 21.29
C HIS A 297 -10.37 46.18 20.05
N LYS A 298 -10.06 45.25 19.14
CA LYS A 298 -9.34 45.56 17.90
C LYS A 298 -10.12 46.53 17.02
N LEU A 299 -11.44 46.31 16.87
CA LEU A 299 -12.34 47.25 16.18
C LEU A 299 -12.23 48.66 16.75
N LEU A 300 -12.35 48.80 18.07
CA LEU A 300 -12.32 50.10 18.75
C LEU A 300 -10.96 50.80 18.69
N SER A 301 -9.86 50.03 18.62
CA SER A 301 -8.50 50.59 18.45
C SER A 301 -8.20 51.12 17.04
N GLY A 302 -9.05 50.80 16.06
CA GLY A 302 -8.94 51.26 14.68
C GLY A 302 -8.96 52.79 14.56
N SER A 303 -8.32 53.33 13.51
CA SER A 303 -8.28 54.78 13.27
C SER A 303 -9.67 55.42 13.16
N GLU A 304 -10.65 54.68 12.64
CA GLU A 304 -12.04 55.11 12.49
C GLU A 304 -12.76 55.29 13.83
N TYR A 305 -12.32 54.58 14.88
CA TYR A 305 -12.95 54.54 16.20
C TYR A 305 -12.12 55.22 17.29
N ARG A 306 -10.95 55.75 16.91
CA ARG A 306 -9.96 56.32 17.83
C ARG A 306 -10.56 57.33 18.81
N ASN A 307 -11.53 58.15 18.39
CA ASN A 307 -12.17 59.14 19.26
C ASN A 307 -12.97 58.53 20.42
N TYR A 308 -13.55 57.35 20.22
CA TYR A 308 -14.27 56.59 21.26
C TYR A 308 -13.31 55.80 22.17
N TYR A 309 -12.05 55.65 21.74
CA TYR A 309 -11.04 54.80 22.37
C TYR A 309 -9.87 55.56 23.01
N ARG A 310 -9.87 56.91 22.93
CA ARG A 310 -8.75 57.77 23.37
C ARG A 310 -8.40 57.61 24.85
N ASN A 311 -9.38 57.30 25.69
CA ASN A 311 -9.21 57.28 27.14
C ASN A 311 -8.80 55.91 27.69
N VAL A 312 -8.59 54.90 26.84
CA VAL A 312 -8.13 53.60 27.32
C VAL A 312 -6.65 53.66 27.72
N SER A 313 -6.38 53.39 28.99
CA SER A 313 -5.03 53.40 29.58
C SER A 313 -4.08 52.43 28.85
N THR A 314 -2.78 52.73 28.92
CA THR A 314 -1.74 51.88 28.33
C THR A 314 -1.76 50.47 28.94
N GLU A 315 -2.08 50.39 30.22
CA GLU A 315 -2.25 49.17 31.00
C GLU A 315 -3.41 48.33 30.47
N THR A 316 -4.56 48.95 30.19
CA THR A 316 -5.71 48.29 29.59
C THR A 316 -5.41 47.79 28.17
N ARG A 317 -4.67 48.56 27.36
CA ARG A 317 -4.22 48.08 26.03
C ARG A 317 -3.31 46.86 26.16
N LYS A 318 -2.28 46.93 27.00
CA LYS A 318 -1.39 45.79 27.29
C LYS A 318 -2.17 44.57 27.78
N TYR A 319 -3.22 44.78 28.57
CA TYR A 319 -4.12 43.71 29.02
C TYR A 319 -4.80 43.00 27.84
N PHE A 320 -5.45 43.74 26.95
CA PHE A 320 -6.11 43.16 25.79
C PHE A 320 -5.13 42.58 24.78
N ASP A 321 -3.94 43.16 24.60
CA ASP A 321 -2.88 42.58 23.78
C ASP A 321 -2.39 41.23 24.34
N ASN A 322 -2.26 41.11 25.67
CA ASN A 322 -1.94 39.84 26.32
C ASN A 322 -3.07 38.83 26.13
N MET A 323 -4.32 39.26 26.29
CA MET A 323 -5.50 38.41 26.09
C MET A 323 -5.58 37.92 24.65
N GLN A 324 -5.36 38.80 23.68
CA GLN A 324 -5.34 38.47 22.25
C GLN A 324 -4.30 37.41 21.93
N ARG A 325 -3.08 37.54 22.48
CA ARG A 325 -2.02 36.54 22.28
C ARG A 325 -2.41 35.19 22.87
N ASP A 326 -2.92 35.19 24.09
CA ASP A 326 -3.36 33.97 24.77
C ASP A 326 -4.52 33.27 24.04
N VAL A 327 -5.53 34.03 23.60
CA VAL A 327 -6.67 33.52 22.83
C VAL A 327 -6.22 32.95 21.48
N ASN A 328 -5.30 33.63 20.79
CA ASN A 328 -4.75 33.12 19.53
C ASN A 328 -3.98 31.82 19.73
N ASP A 329 -3.25 31.70 20.83
CA ASP A 329 -2.59 30.46 21.22
C ASP A 329 -3.58 29.32 21.47
N MET A 330 -4.70 29.59 22.15
CA MET A 330 -5.75 28.59 22.38
C MET A 330 -6.45 28.19 21.09
N ARG A 331 -6.81 29.17 20.24
CA ARG A 331 -7.39 28.92 18.92
C ARG A 331 -6.46 28.10 18.03
N TYR A 332 -5.15 28.33 18.12
CA TYR A 332 -4.19 27.52 17.39
C TYR A 332 -4.13 26.08 17.93
N LEU A 333 -4.17 25.88 19.25
CA LEU A 333 -4.22 24.53 19.82
C LEU A 333 -5.47 23.77 19.36
N ASP A 334 -6.63 24.43 19.40
CA ASP A 334 -7.89 23.87 18.91
C ASP A 334 -7.82 23.52 17.41
N TYR A 335 -7.31 24.45 16.59
CA TYR A 335 -7.01 24.21 15.19
C TYR A 335 -6.12 22.98 15.00
N ALA A 336 -4.98 22.89 15.70
CA ALA A 336 -4.05 21.78 15.57
C ALA A 336 -4.66 20.43 16.02
N ILE A 337 -5.44 20.42 17.11
CA ILE A 337 -6.18 19.24 17.57
C ILE A 337 -7.17 18.81 16.49
N SER A 338 -8.04 19.72 16.04
CA SER A 338 -9.04 19.44 15.02
C SER A 338 -8.42 18.91 13.72
N TYR A 339 -7.23 19.37 13.37
CA TYR A 339 -6.50 18.95 12.19
C TYR A 339 -5.90 17.55 12.32
N LEU A 340 -5.31 17.24 13.48
CA LEU A 340 -4.67 15.96 13.75
C LEU A 340 -5.67 14.85 14.12
N GLU A 341 -6.88 15.20 14.55
CA GLU A 341 -7.93 14.23 14.88
C GLU A 341 -8.71 13.71 13.68
N LYS A 342 -8.66 14.41 12.53
CA LYS A 342 -9.40 13.94 11.35
C LYS A 342 -8.85 12.56 10.91
N PRO A 343 -9.70 11.60 10.51
CA PRO A 343 -9.27 10.24 10.17
C PRO A 343 -8.35 10.19 8.95
N GLY A 344 -8.54 11.10 7.99
CA GLY A 344 -7.76 11.20 6.77
C GLY A 344 -6.56 12.14 6.88
N ILE A 345 -6.17 12.66 5.71
CA ILE A 345 -5.14 13.68 5.55
C ILE A 345 -5.75 14.86 4.83
N ASP A 346 -5.53 16.04 5.39
CA ASP A 346 -5.94 17.27 4.75
C ASP A 346 -4.73 17.79 3.96
N ILE A 347 -4.75 17.51 2.65
CA ILE A 347 -3.73 17.96 1.71
C ILE A 347 -3.85 19.45 1.37
N GLN A 348 -4.94 20.10 1.80
CA GLN A 348 -5.25 21.49 1.46
C GLN A 348 -4.74 22.50 2.51
N ILE A 349 -3.78 22.10 3.35
CA ILE A 349 -3.15 22.97 4.35
C ILE A 349 -2.68 24.33 3.79
N GLU A 350 -2.37 24.39 2.50
CA GLU A 350 -1.95 25.63 1.84
C GLU A 350 -3.06 26.68 1.75
N LYS A 351 -4.32 26.26 1.82
CA LYS A 351 -5.51 27.13 1.80
C LYS A 351 -5.85 27.69 3.18
N ASP A 352 -5.23 27.17 4.24
CA ASP A 352 -5.45 27.67 5.60
C ASP A 352 -4.83 29.07 5.78
N LYS A 353 -5.27 29.76 6.84
CA LYS A 353 -4.70 31.06 7.22
C LYS A 353 -3.18 30.95 7.35
N PRO A 354 -2.38 31.85 6.73
CA PRO A 354 -0.92 31.75 6.73
C PRO A 354 -0.30 31.57 8.11
N GLU A 355 -0.84 32.28 9.12
CA GLU A 355 -0.39 32.18 10.52
C GLU A 355 -0.52 30.76 11.11
N ASN A 356 -1.62 30.08 10.84
CA ASN A 356 -1.88 28.72 11.33
C ASN A 356 -1.08 27.71 10.51
N ARG A 357 -1.09 27.86 9.18
CA ARG A 357 -0.35 27.02 8.24
C ARG A 357 1.14 26.99 8.56
N ASP A 358 1.78 28.15 8.66
CA ASP A 358 3.23 28.25 8.84
C ASP A 358 3.64 27.73 10.22
N ARG A 359 2.85 28.05 11.26
CA ARG A 359 3.06 27.52 12.61
C ARG A 359 2.87 26.00 12.66
N PHE A 360 1.87 25.46 11.99
CA PHE A 360 1.60 24.01 11.92
C PHE A 360 2.72 23.28 11.19
N LYS A 361 3.10 23.75 9.99
CA LYS A 361 4.19 23.16 9.21
C LYS A 361 5.50 23.13 9.98
N SER A 362 5.83 24.23 10.67
CA SER A 362 7.05 24.31 11.49
C SER A 362 7.00 23.35 12.68
N ARG A 363 5.83 23.14 13.30
CA ARG A 363 5.68 22.31 14.51
C ARG A 363 5.56 20.81 14.20
N TYR A 364 5.02 20.45 13.03
CA TYR A 364 4.65 19.07 12.69
C TYR A 364 5.24 18.59 11.35
N PRO A 365 6.58 18.54 11.22
CA PRO A 365 7.24 18.15 9.98
C PRO A 365 6.90 16.71 9.53
N ILE A 366 6.58 15.81 10.47
CA ILE A 366 6.14 14.44 10.16
C ILE A 366 4.87 14.45 9.31
N TYR A 367 3.91 15.31 9.65
CA TYR A 367 2.65 15.45 8.92
C TYR A 367 2.89 16.04 7.53
N THR A 368 3.69 17.12 7.43
CA THR A 368 3.98 17.76 6.14
C THR A 368 4.80 16.87 5.22
N ASN A 369 5.77 16.12 5.74
CA ASN A 369 6.55 15.17 4.96
C ASN A 369 5.67 14.02 4.41
N PHE A 370 4.63 13.63 5.17
CA PHE A 370 3.63 12.69 4.68
C PHE A 370 2.79 13.30 3.55
N ILE A 371 2.34 14.55 3.67
CA ILE A 371 1.65 15.26 2.57
C ILE A 371 2.52 15.28 1.31
N GLU A 372 3.81 15.59 1.42
CA GLU A 372 4.69 15.59 0.24
C GLU A 372 4.87 14.19 -0.37
N THR A 373 4.87 13.15 0.47
CA THR A 373 4.87 11.76 -0.01
C THR A 373 3.56 11.44 -0.76
N ILE A 374 2.40 11.77 -0.18
CA ILE A 374 1.10 11.39 -0.75
C ILE A 374 0.79 12.14 -2.05
N LYS A 375 1.31 13.37 -2.23
CA LYS A 375 1.26 14.09 -3.50
C LYS A 375 1.91 13.33 -4.66
N GLY A 376 2.75 12.33 -4.40
CA GLY A 376 3.28 11.41 -5.40
C GLY A 376 2.25 10.42 -5.97
N PHE A 377 1.18 10.17 -5.22
CA PHE A 377 0.14 9.16 -5.49
C PHE A 377 -1.19 9.76 -5.97
N ILE A 378 -1.25 11.08 -6.17
CA ILE A 378 -2.46 11.80 -6.57
C ILE A 378 -2.31 12.26 -8.03
N LEU A 379 -3.45 12.40 -8.72
CA LEU A 379 -3.50 13.02 -10.04
C LEU A 379 -2.79 14.40 -10.06
N PRO A 380 -2.13 14.74 -11.18
CA PRO A 380 -2.03 13.97 -12.43
C PRO A 380 -0.91 12.92 -12.42
N LYS A 381 -0.18 12.72 -11.31
CA LYS A 381 1.01 11.87 -11.30
C LYS A 381 0.65 10.39 -11.40
N ARG A 382 -0.30 9.95 -10.59
CA ARG A 382 -0.70 8.55 -10.45
C ARG A 382 -2.19 8.43 -10.20
N ASP A 383 -2.73 7.31 -10.65
CA ASP A 383 -4.10 6.86 -10.45
C ASP A 383 -4.10 5.31 -10.50
N SER A 384 -5.17 4.67 -10.02
CA SER A 384 -5.34 3.22 -10.04
C SER A 384 -6.43 2.80 -11.04
N SER A 385 -6.18 1.73 -11.78
CA SER A 385 -7.24 1.12 -12.60
C SER A 385 -8.35 0.43 -11.78
N ASN A 386 -8.18 0.33 -10.46
CA ASN A 386 -9.22 -0.17 -9.56
C ASN A 386 -10.03 1.00 -8.98
N PRO A 387 -11.28 1.20 -9.44
CA PRO A 387 -12.10 2.32 -8.98
C PRO A 387 -12.46 2.24 -7.50
N MET A 388 -12.58 1.05 -6.91
CA MET A 388 -12.89 0.89 -5.48
C MET A 388 -11.72 1.35 -4.62
N PHE A 389 -10.50 0.93 -4.97
CA PHE A 389 -9.30 1.39 -4.30
C PHE A 389 -9.11 2.90 -4.50
N GLN A 390 -9.23 3.39 -5.74
CA GLN A 390 -9.05 4.81 -6.04
C GLN A 390 -10.05 5.69 -5.28
N THR A 391 -11.32 5.29 -5.22
CA THR A 391 -12.34 6.02 -4.44
C THR A 391 -11.97 6.08 -2.95
N THR A 392 -11.52 4.95 -2.38
CA THR A 392 -11.07 4.91 -0.98
C THR A 392 -9.87 5.84 -0.76
N PHE A 393 -8.92 5.84 -1.69
CA PHE A 393 -7.75 6.70 -1.64
C PHE A 393 -8.14 8.19 -1.75
N ASP A 394 -9.04 8.52 -2.65
CA ASP A 394 -9.54 9.88 -2.89
C ASP A 394 -10.30 10.43 -1.67
N GLU A 395 -11.13 9.60 -1.04
CA GLU A 395 -11.84 9.95 0.20
C GLU A 395 -10.87 10.20 1.38
N PHE A 396 -9.78 9.44 1.44
CA PHE A 396 -8.74 9.61 2.45
C PHE A 396 -7.99 10.93 2.30
N ILE A 397 -7.60 11.31 1.07
CA ILE A 397 -6.85 12.55 0.78
C ILE A 397 -7.74 13.81 0.78
N SER A 398 -9.03 13.67 0.50
CA SER A 398 -9.99 14.77 0.60
C SER A 398 -10.47 14.97 2.04
N ASN A 399 -10.12 14.05 2.94
CA ASN A 399 -10.64 13.96 4.29
C ASN A 399 -12.19 13.92 4.31
N THR A 400 -12.81 13.32 3.30
CA THR A 400 -14.26 13.02 3.27
C THR A 400 -14.56 11.58 3.67
N GLU A 401 -13.52 10.80 3.94
CA GLU A 401 -13.63 9.43 4.39
C GLU A 401 -14.51 9.30 5.64
N VAL A 402 -15.47 8.40 5.54
CA VAL A 402 -16.33 8.00 6.64
C VAL A 402 -15.59 6.91 7.43
N ASN A 403 -15.37 7.15 8.72
CA ASN A 403 -14.89 6.17 9.71
C ASN A 403 -13.46 5.63 9.53
N GLY A 404 -12.59 6.29 8.76
CA GLY A 404 -11.19 5.87 8.63
C GLY A 404 -11.02 4.53 7.89
N LEU A 405 -11.90 4.25 6.92
CA LEU A 405 -11.88 3.03 6.10
C LEU A 405 -10.49 2.73 5.49
N PHE A 406 -9.75 3.73 5.07
CA PHE A 406 -8.43 3.63 4.47
C PHE A 406 -7.40 3.21 5.51
N ASN A 407 -7.43 3.82 6.71
CA ASN A 407 -6.62 3.37 7.84
C ASN A 407 -6.94 1.89 8.18
N TYR A 408 -8.20 1.50 8.09
CA TYR A 408 -8.63 0.13 8.33
C TYR A 408 -8.14 -0.85 7.24
N VAL A 409 -8.30 -0.51 5.95
CA VAL A 409 -7.80 -1.27 4.79
C VAL A 409 -6.29 -1.46 4.86
N LEU A 410 -5.56 -0.43 5.30
CA LEU A 410 -4.10 -0.44 5.35
C LEU A 410 -3.51 -1.13 6.58
N ASP A 411 -4.29 -1.38 7.63
CA ASP A 411 -3.80 -2.07 8.81
C ASP A 411 -3.75 -3.60 8.55
N PRO A 412 -2.56 -4.20 8.45
CA PRO A 412 -2.42 -5.63 8.19
C PRO A 412 -2.95 -6.51 9.33
N THR A 413 -3.11 -5.96 10.54
CA THR A 413 -3.66 -6.69 11.70
C THR A 413 -5.18 -6.81 11.64
N ASN A 414 -5.84 -5.95 10.86
CA ASN A 414 -7.29 -5.97 10.66
C ASN A 414 -7.75 -7.07 9.70
N GLY A 415 -6.85 -7.75 8.99
CA GLY A 415 -7.21 -8.92 8.18
C GLY A 415 -7.80 -10.09 9.01
N LYS A 416 -7.61 -10.10 10.34
CA LYS A 416 -8.11 -11.17 11.22
C LYS A 416 -9.03 -10.69 12.35
N LYS A 417 -8.99 -9.40 12.71
CA LYS A 417 -10.08 -8.78 13.48
C LYS A 417 -11.26 -8.69 12.54
N THR A 418 -12.17 -9.65 12.69
CA THR A 418 -13.29 -9.96 11.82
C THR A 418 -13.89 -8.70 11.22
N LEU A 419 -14.09 -8.68 9.90
CA LEU A 419 -14.91 -7.66 9.22
C LEU A 419 -16.21 -7.38 10.01
N GLU A 420 -16.74 -8.38 10.72
CA GLU A 420 -17.82 -8.27 11.69
C GLU A 420 -17.67 -7.08 12.66
N ASN A 421 -16.49 -6.78 13.22
CA ASN A 421 -16.32 -5.65 14.14
C ASN A 421 -16.33 -4.29 13.43
N ALA A 422 -15.71 -4.18 12.25
CA ALA A 422 -15.74 -2.95 11.47
C ALA A 422 -17.14 -2.68 10.91
N PHE A 423 -17.86 -3.74 10.52
CA PHE A 423 -19.27 -3.67 10.13
C PHE A 423 -20.20 -3.42 11.31
N GLU A 424 -19.92 -3.97 12.49
CA GLU A 424 -20.66 -3.62 13.71
C GLU A 424 -20.44 -2.15 14.06
N GLU A 425 -19.22 -1.62 13.98
CA GLU A 425 -18.94 -0.19 14.15
C GLU A 425 -19.65 0.67 13.09
N LEU A 426 -19.58 0.30 11.81
CA LEU A 426 -20.27 0.95 10.69
C LEU A 426 -21.80 0.92 10.86
N ASN A 427 -22.36 -0.23 11.23
CA ASN A 427 -23.79 -0.38 11.49
C ASN A 427 -24.23 0.39 12.73
N THR A 428 -23.39 0.45 13.77
CA THR A 428 -23.67 1.25 14.97
C THR A 428 -23.69 2.74 14.62
N LEU A 429 -22.75 3.21 13.80
CA LEU A 429 -22.69 4.60 13.32
C LEU A 429 -23.81 4.94 12.35
N ASN A 430 -24.17 4.04 11.42
CA ASN A 430 -25.31 4.22 10.54
C ASN A 430 -26.62 4.28 11.34
N THR A 431 -26.76 3.44 12.37
CA THR A 431 -27.90 3.49 13.29
C THR A 431 -27.95 4.81 14.06
N LEU A 432 -26.79 5.32 14.54
CA LEU A 432 -26.70 6.62 15.22
C LEU A 432 -27.03 7.80 14.29
N ASN A 433 -26.73 7.68 13.01
CA ASN A 433 -26.99 8.71 11.99
C ASN A 433 -28.36 8.54 11.28
N GLY A 434 -29.22 7.64 11.76
CA GLY A 434 -30.56 7.41 11.18
C GLY A 434 -30.57 6.74 9.79
N LYS A 435 -29.46 6.11 9.39
CA LYS A 435 -29.36 5.32 8.15
C LYS A 435 -29.77 3.86 8.40
N LEU A 436 -30.31 3.21 7.36
CA LEU A 436 -30.74 1.81 7.38
C LEU A 436 -29.61 0.86 7.81
N LYS A 437 -29.97 -0.16 8.60
CA LYS A 437 -29.07 -1.27 8.97
C LYS A 437 -28.79 -2.14 7.74
N ILE A 438 -27.54 -2.56 7.59
CA ILE A 438 -27.09 -3.49 6.54
C ILE A 438 -27.45 -4.92 6.98
N GLU A 439 -28.03 -5.74 6.09
CA GLU A 439 -28.43 -7.12 6.41
C GLU A 439 -27.26 -8.10 6.27
N LYS A 440 -27.39 -9.32 6.83
CA LYS A 440 -26.29 -10.30 6.85
C LYS A 440 -25.91 -10.88 5.48
N GLU A 441 -26.82 -10.89 4.51
CA GLU A 441 -26.50 -11.34 3.14
C GLU A 441 -25.66 -10.33 2.37
N ASP A 442 -25.71 -9.04 2.75
CA ASP A 442 -24.82 -8.00 2.23
C ASP A 442 -23.36 -8.24 2.66
N ILE A 443 -23.14 -8.89 3.82
CA ILE A 443 -21.80 -9.11 4.40
C ILE A 443 -20.83 -9.86 3.48
N ASN A 444 -21.30 -10.84 2.69
CA ASN A 444 -20.43 -11.58 1.78
C ASN A 444 -20.04 -10.78 0.54
N ASN A 445 -20.96 -9.96 0.02
CA ASN A 445 -20.66 -9.04 -1.08
C ASN A 445 -19.73 -7.93 -0.58
N ASP A 446 -19.98 -7.44 0.63
CA ASP A 446 -19.20 -6.43 1.32
C ASP A 446 -17.77 -6.91 1.63
N GLU A 447 -17.56 -8.17 2.01
CA GLU A 447 -16.23 -8.74 2.20
C GLU A 447 -15.44 -8.79 0.89
N PHE A 448 -16.09 -9.17 -0.21
CA PHE A 448 -15.47 -9.17 -1.54
C PHE A 448 -15.13 -7.74 -2.01
N GLU A 449 -16.05 -6.79 -1.87
CA GLU A 449 -15.80 -5.38 -2.17
C GLU A 449 -14.68 -4.80 -1.29
N TYR A 450 -14.67 -5.17 -0.01
CA TYR A 450 -13.64 -4.76 0.94
C TYR A 450 -12.27 -5.30 0.55
N MET A 451 -12.18 -6.59 0.23
CA MET A 451 -10.93 -7.17 -0.24
C MET A 451 -10.49 -6.52 -1.54
N ASN A 452 -11.40 -6.22 -2.46
CA ASN A 452 -11.06 -5.50 -3.69
C ASN A 452 -10.48 -4.12 -3.45
N ARG A 453 -10.77 -3.43 -2.33
CA ARG A 453 -10.08 -2.17 -1.98
C ARG A 453 -8.60 -2.37 -1.67
N LYS A 454 -8.15 -3.59 -1.39
CA LYS A 454 -6.72 -3.91 -1.21
C LYS A 454 -6.00 -4.16 -2.53
N ASN A 455 -6.73 -4.34 -3.63
CA ASN A 455 -6.17 -4.55 -4.95
C ASN A 455 -5.79 -3.20 -5.57
N THR A 456 -4.52 -2.98 -5.85
CA THR A 456 -4.04 -1.71 -6.38
C THR A 456 -4.22 -1.57 -7.88
N GLY A 457 -4.61 -2.66 -8.56
CA GLY A 457 -4.80 -2.70 -10.02
C GLY A 457 -3.53 -2.36 -10.79
N VAL A 458 -3.71 -1.75 -11.96
CA VAL A 458 -2.64 -1.18 -12.78
C VAL A 458 -2.48 0.28 -12.39
N THR A 459 -1.24 0.74 -12.19
CA THR A 459 -0.98 2.17 -11.98
C THR A 459 -1.10 2.90 -13.32
N ILE A 460 -1.86 3.99 -13.32
CA ILE A 460 -2.04 4.89 -14.46
C ILE A 460 -1.18 6.14 -14.21
N LEU A 461 -0.30 6.45 -15.15
CA LEU A 461 0.61 7.59 -15.13
C LEU A 461 0.06 8.70 -16.02
N SER A 462 -1.00 9.38 -15.59
CA SER A 462 -1.72 10.37 -16.40
C SER A 462 -0.88 11.56 -16.86
N SER A 463 0.25 11.82 -16.17
CA SER A 463 1.23 12.84 -16.53
C SER A 463 2.25 12.40 -17.59
N ALA A 464 2.26 11.12 -17.98
CA ALA A 464 3.11 10.63 -19.06
C ALA A 464 2.62 11.21 -20.40
N GLY A 465 3.50 11.89 -21.13
CA GLY A 465 3.22 12.33 -22.50
C GLY A 465 2.93 11.14 -23.43
N ASP A 466 2.54 11.42 -24.68
CA ASP A 466 2.11 10.39 -25.64
C ASP A 466 3.16 9.30 -25.92
N ASN A 467 4.43 9.64 -25.75
CA ASN A 467 5.56 8.73 -25.99
C ASN A 467 6.05 8.01 -24.72
N GLY A 468 5.53 8.37 -23.53
CA GLY A 468 5.90 7.73 -22.27
C GLY A 468 5.03 6.51 -21.94
N PRO A 469 5.51 5.60 -21.08
CA PRO A 469 4.65 4.54 -20.54
C PRO A 469 3.52 5.16 -19.75
N TYR A 470 2.29 4.89 -20.19
CA TYR A 470 1.07 5.40 -19.56
C TYR A 470 0.61 4.50 -18.41
N TYR A 471 0.97 3.21 -18.48
CA TYR A 471 0.66 2.23 -17.44
C TYR A 471 1.93 1.78 -16.74
N GLN A 472 1.80 1.34 -15.48
CA GLN A 472 2.90 0.77 -14.73
C GLN A 472 2.39 -0.37 -13.82
N ILE A 473 3.16 -1.45 -13.73
CA ILE A 473 2.97 -2.50 -12.72
C ILE A 473 4.32 -2.92 -12.12
N TYR A 474 4.25 -3.50 -10.92
CA TYR A 474 5.39 -4.09 -10.23
C TYR A 474 5.26 -5.60 -10.24
N ILE A 475 6.38 -6.28 -10.50
CA ILE A 475 6.44 -7.72 -10.65
C ILE A 475 7.63 -8.23 -9.87
N GLN A 476 7.38 -9.19 -8.98
CA GLN A 476 8.44 -9.99 -8.39
C GLN A 476 8.78 -11.15 -9.33
N ILE A 477 10.04 -11.27 -9.73
CA ILE A 477 10.51 -12.36 -10.59
C ILE A 477 11.60 -13.15 -9.85
N ASN A 478 11.36 -14.45 -9.67
CA ASN A 478 12.41 -15.35 -9.23
C ASN A 478 13.11 -15.94 -10.45
N THR A 479 14.44 -15.97 -10.37
CA THR A 479 15.30 -16.43 -11.44
C THR A 479 16.36 -17.41 -10.94
N VAL A 480 16.84 -18.23 -11.87
CA VAL A 480 18.06 -19.03 -11.74
C VAL A 480 19.09 -18.44 -12.70
N GLY A 481 20.32 -18.25 -12.25
CA GLY A 481 21.42 -17.80 -13.10
C GLY A 481 21.75 -18.87 -14.16
N GLY A 482 21.87 -18.46 -15.42
CA GLY A 482 22.11 -19.34 -16.56
C GLY A 482 20.87 -19.75 -17.34
N GLU A 483 21.09 -20.46 -18.44
CA GLU A 483 20.07 -20.99 -19.34
C GLU A 483 19.69 -22.42 -18.93
N LEU A 484 18.56 -22.54 -18.23
CA LEU A 484 17.97 -23.81 -17.84
C LEU A 484 17.17 -24.37 -19.02
N THR A 485 17.34 -25.66 -19.27
CA THR A 485 16.72 -26.40 -20.36
C THR A 485 16.28 -27.78 -19.87
N ASP A 486 15.53 -28.51 -20.69
CA ASP A 486 15.16 -29.89 -20.39
C ASP A 486 16.39 -30.82 -20.26
N ASP A 487 17.50 -30.45 -20.90
CA ASP A 487 18.73 -31.25 -20.90
C ASP A 487 19.52 -31.10 -19.59
N ASN A 488 19.41 -29.97 -18.90
CA ASN A 488 20.26 -29.67 -17.73
C ASN A 488 19.51 -29.49 -16.41
N TYR A 489 18.18 -29.38 -16.39
CA TYR A 489 17.46 -29.14 -15.12
C TYR A 489 17.51 -30.33 -14.16
N SER A 490 17.52 -31.56 -14.69
CA SER A 490 17.54 -32.79 -13.89
C SER A 490 18.81 -32.89 -13.04
N VAL A 491 19.92 -32.38 -13.57
CA VAL A 491 21.24 -32.35 -12.93
C VAL A 491 21.22 -31.47 -11.68
N ILE A 492 20.47 -30.36 -11.71
CA ILE A 492 20.43 -29.38 -10.62
C ILE A 492 19.24 -29.54 -9.67
N ASP A 493 18.26 -30.40 -10.00
CA ASP A 493 16.97 -30.43 -9.31
C ASP A 493 17.11 -30.68 -7.81
N CYS A 494 17.97 -31.63 -7.44
CA CYS A 494 18.23 -31.95 -6.04
C CYS A 494 18.91 -30.78 -5.30
N MET A 495 19.88 -30.12 -5.94
CA MET A 495 20.59 -28.97 -5.35
C MET A 495 19.66 -27.79 -5.13
N TYR A 496 18.92 -27.41 -6.18
CA TYR A 496 17.97 -26.31 -6.13
C TYR A 496 16.89 -26.55 -5.06
N LYS A 497 16.31 -27.76 -4.99
CA LYS A 497 15.34 -28.13 -3.96
C LYS A 497 15.96 -28.12 -2.56
N GLY A 498 17.21 -28.58 -2.43
CA GLY A 498 17.95 -28.57 -1.17
C GLY A 498 18.10 -27.15 -0.62
N GLU A 499 18.58 -26.22 -1.45
CA GLU A 499 18.70 -24.79 -1.09
C GLU A 499 17.34 -24.16 -0.79
N TYR A 500 16.35 -24.39 -1.66
CA TYR A 500 14.99 -23.89 -1.45
C TYR A 500 14.38 -24.37 -0.13
N LEU A 501 14.58 -25.64 0.23
CA LEU A 501 14.09 -26.18 1.50
C LEU A 501 14.88 -25.62 2.71
N GLY A 502 16.20 -25.46 2.59
CA GLY A 502 17.03 -24.90 3.64
C GLY A 502 16.62 -23.47 3.99
N GLU A 503 16.47 -22.62 2.98
CA GLU A 503 16.05 -21.23 3.10
C GLU A 503 14.62 -21.10 3.66
N ASN A 504 13.70 -21.94 3.20
CA ASN A 504 12.34 -21.98 3.77
C ASN A 504 12.35 -22.46 5.24
N LEU A 505 13.19 -23.42 5.59
CA LEU A 505 13.34 -23.88 6.97
C LEU A 505 13.87 -22.75 7.86
N GLU A 506 14.93 -22.06 7.43
CA GLU A 506 15.49 -20.92 8.16
C GLU A 506 14.45 -19.82 8.39
N TYR A 507 13.66 -19.50 7.37
CA TYR A 507 12.56 -18.55 7.49
C TYR A 507 11.47 -18.99 8.46
N LEU A 508 11.10 -20.28 8.45
CA LEU A 508 10.13 -20.82 9.40
C LEU A 508 10.65 -20.76 10.83
N LEU A 509 11.95 -20.98 11.04
CA LEU A 509 12.59 -20.91 12.35
C LEU A 509 12.70 -19.46 12.85
N ASN A 510 12.96 -18.50 11.97
CA ASN A 510 13.09 -17.07 12.29
C ASN A 510 11.73 -16.31 12.35
N SER A 511 10.68 -17.00 12.77
CA SER A 511 9.25 -16.60 12.73
C SER A 511 8.86 -15.24 13.35
N SER A 512 9.76 -14.52 14.01
CA SER A 512 9.56 -13.11 14.41
C SER A 512 9.45 -12.14 13.22
N LEU A 513 9.78 -12.59 12.00
CA LEU A 513 9.71 -11.82 10.75
C LEU A 513 8.38 -11.93 9.99
N LYS A 514 7.40 -12.72 10.47
CA LYS A 514 6.13 -12.91 9.75
C LYS A 514 5.18 -11.71 9.93
N THR A 515 5.05 -10.88 8.92
CA THR A 515 3.80 -10.12 8.71
C THR A 515 2.77 -11.05 8.06
N ILE A 516 1.58 -11.16 8.66
CA ILE A 516 0.49 -12.05 8.20
C ILE A 516 0.08 -11.80 6.74
N THR A 517 0.40 -10.63 6.19
CA THR A 517 -0.06 -10.15 4.88
C THR A 517 1.04 -10.06 3.81
N GLY A 518 2.30 -10.33 4.17
CA GLY A 518 3.43 -10.23 3.23
C GLY A 518 3.64 -11.52 2.45
N LEU A 519 3.93 -11.42 1.15
CA LEU A 519 4.48 -12.53 0.37
C LEU A 519 5.73 -13.08 1.06
N ASN A 520 5.99 -14.37 0.89
CA ASN A 520 7.24 -14.96 1.36
C ASN A 520 8.44 -14.21 0.74
N THR A 521 9.22 -13.54 1.58
CA THR A 521 10.37 -12.74 1.15
C THR A 521 11.61 -13.59 0.87
N VAL A 522 11.58 -14.88 1.23
CA VAL A 522 12.66 -15.81 0.95
C VAL A 522 12.68 -16.10 -0.53
N ARG A 523 13.70 -15.56 -1.19
CA ARG A 523 13.91 -15.71 -2.63
C ARG A 523 15.29 -16.31 -2.85
N VAL A 524 15.33 -17.63 -3.00
CA VAL A 524 16.58 -18.35 -3.28
C VAL A 524 17.10 -17.96 -4.66
N PHE A 525 18.36 -17.56 -4.74
CA PHE A 525 19.05 -17.33 -6.00
C PHE A 525 20.12 -18.41 -6.19
N PHE A 526 19.86 -19.29 -7.15
CA PHE A 526 20.78 -20.36 -7.57
C PHE A 526 21.39 -20.00 -8.92
N ASP A 527 22.71 -20.15 -9.09
CA ASP A 527 23.40 -19.85 -10.36
C ASP A 527 24.07 -21.11 -10.90
N ILE A 528 23.54 -21.65 -12.00
CA ILE A 528 24.03 -22.90 -12.61
C ILE A 528 25.33 -22.68 -13.39
N THR A 529 25.70 -21.42 -13.62
CA THR A 529 26.92 -21.06 -14.36
C THR A 529 28.16 -21.02 -13.47
N GLN A 530 28.01 -21.32 -12.18
CA GLN A 530 29.06 -21.27 -11.16
C GLN A 530 29.05 -22.52 -10.27
N GLY A 531 30.12 -22.69 -9.47
CA GLY A 531 30.21 -23.73 -8.43
C GLY A 531 30.05 -25.17 -8.92
N ASP A 532 29.52 -26.02 -8.03
CA ASP A 532 29.33 -27.45 -8.27
C ASP A 532 28.29 -27.73 -9.37
N ALA A 533 27.28 -26.88 -9.50
CA ALA A 533 26.26 -26.98 -10.55
C ALA A 533 26.89 -26.93 -11.94
N LYS A 534 27.84 -26.01 -12.16
CA LYS A 534 28.59 -25.91 -13.42
C LYS A 534 29.37 -27.18 -13.72
N GLN A 535 30.06 -27.73 -12.72
CA GLN A 535 30.88 -28.94 -12.89
C GLN A 535 30.02 -30.15 -13.25
N LEU A 536 28.85 -30.29 -12.61
CA LEU A 536 27.92 -31.38 -12.90
C LEU A 536 27.31 -31.26 -14.29
N ILE A 537 26.90 -30.06 -14.72
CA ILE A 537 26.34 -29.85 -16.07
C ILE A 537 27.41 -30.15 -17.13
N GLN A 538 28.65 -29.68 -16.91
CA GLN A 538 29.76 -29.96 -17.82
C GLN A 538 30.08 -31.46 -17.89
N GLY A 539 30.20 -32.13 -16.73
CA GLY A 539 30.48 -33.56 -16.68
C GLY A 539 29.39 -34.44 -17.29
N ASP A 540 28.12 -34.04 -17.21
CA ASP A 540 27.01 -34.78 -17.85
C ASP A 540 26.99 -34.59 -19.37
N SER A 541 27.32 -33.38 -19.84
CA SER A 541 27.46 -33.09 -21.27
C SER A 541 28.60 -33.88 -21.92
N GLU A 542 29.74 -34.02 -21.22
CA GLU A 542 30.90 -34.80 -21.68
C GLU A 542 30.58 -36.30 -21.75
N LYS A 543 29.92 -36.85 -20.71
CA LYS A 543 29.49 -38.26 -20.70
C LYS A 543 28.49 -38.58 -21.81
N SER A 544 27.57 -37.68 -22.09
CA SER A 544 26.60 -37.82 -23.18
C SER A 544 27.28 -37.74 -24.55
N ALA A 545 28.28 -36.88 -24.71
CA ALA A 545 29.09 -36.81 -25.93
C ALA A 545 29.94 -38.08 -26.15
N GLU A 546 30.54 -38.63 -25.10
CA GLU A 546 31.30 -39.89 -25.14
C GLU A 546 30.42 -41.11 -25.44
N ALA A 547 29.22 -41.19 -24.84
CA ALA A 547 28.26 -42.26 -25.11
C ALA A 547 27.79 -42.25 -26.58
N ASN A 548 27.53 -41.07 -27.15
CA ASN A 548 27.16 -40.93 -28.56
C ASN A 548 28.35 -41.22 -29.49
N ALA A 549 29.57 -40.81 -29.13
CA ALA A 549 30.77 -41.13 -29.91
C ALA A 549 31.07 -42.65 -29.95
N ASN A 550 30.77 -43.37 -28.86
CA ASN A 550 30.93 -44.82 -28.79
C ASN A 550 29.81 -45.58 -29.52
N GLN A 551 28.60 -45.03 -29.63
CA GLN A 551 27.55 -45.60 -30.48
C GLN A 551 27.87 -45.48 -31.99
N ILE A 552 28.55 -44.42 -32.41
CA ILE A 552 28.94 -44.22 -33.82
C ILE A 552 30.10 -45.17 -34.23
N LYS A 553 30.82 -45.76 -33.27
CA LYS A 553 31.95 -46.69 -33.53
C LYS A 553 31.61 -48.19 -33.41
N GLY A 554 30.35 -48.56 -33.15
CA GLY A 554 29.93 -49.95 -33.00
C GLY A 554 29.49 -50.63 -34.32
N VAL A 555 30.43 -51.27 -35.02
CA VAL A 555 30.13 -52.37 -35.97
C VAL A 555 29.75 -53.62 -35.15
N PRO A 556 28.73 -54.41 -35.53
CA PRO A 556 28.31 -55.56 -34.74
C PRO A 556 29.20 -56.77 -35.04
N THR A 557 29.89 -57.26 -34.03
CA THR A 557 30.32 -58.67 -33.98
C THR A 557 29.65 -59.33 -32.80
N SER A 558 28.86 -60.36 -33.12
CA SER A 558 28.29 -61.33 -32.18
C SER A 558 29.38 -61.97 -31.34
N GLU A 559 29.12 -62.23 -30.06
CA GLU A 559 29.04 -63.59 -29.53
C GLU A 559 28.83 -63.66 -28.01
N THR A 560 27.93 -64.59 -27.66
CA THR A 560 27.88 -65.46 -26.48
C THR A 560 27.60 -64.94 -25.05
N VAL A 561 26.47 -65.46 -24.58
CA VAL A 561 26.00 -65.69 -23.22
C VAL A 561 27.05 -66.36 -22.32
N ALA A 562 27.28 -65.78 -21.14
CA ALA A 562 27.66 -66.52 -19.93
C ALA A 562 27.32 -65.69 -18.66
N GLU A 563 26.45 -66.25 -17.82
CA GLU A 563 26.22 -65.91 -16.41
C GLU A 563 27.06 -66.88 -15.52
N PRO A 564 27.12 -66.76 -14.18
CA PRO A 564 27.51 -65.62 -13.33
C PRO A 564 28.58 -66.05 -12.30
N LYS A 565 29.38 -65.12 -11.73
CA LYS A 565 30.00 -65.32 -10.40
C LYS A 565 30.17 -64.00 -9.63
N GLU A 566 29.46 -63.89 -8.51
CA GLU A 566 29.79 -62.97 -7.41
C GLU A 566 31.20 -63.26 -6.86
N PRO A 567 31.84 -62.23 -6.28
CA PRO A 567 32.28 -62.45 -4.91
C PRO A 567 32.03 -61.27 -3.98
N VAL A 568 31.46 -61.61 -2.83
CA VAL A 568 31.44 -60.85 -1.57
C VAL A 568 32.88 -60.49 -1.15
N LYS A 569 33.14 -59.19 -0.92
CA LYS A 569 34.27 -58.73 -0.11
C LYS A 569 33.80 -57.73 0.95
N LYS A 570 34.14 -58.05 2.20
CA LYS A 570 33.88 -57.29 3.43
C LYS A 570 34.57 -55.92 3.42
N PRO A 571 34.03 -54.92 4.16
CA PRO A 571 34.63 -53.61 4.27
C PRO A 571 35.80 -53.64 5.26
N THR A 572 36.97 -53.17 4.79
CA THR A 572 38.13 -52.85 5.64
C THR A 572 37.93 -51.47 6.23
N ARG A 573 38.00 -51.38 7.56
CA ARG A 573 37.86 -50.15 8.35
C ARG A 573 39.19 -49.38 8.26
N GLU A 574 39.22 -48.30 7.50
CA GLU A 574 40.32 -47.34 7.55
C GLU A 574 40.13 -46.36 8.72
N THR A 575 41.17 -46.28 9.54
CA THR A 575 41.29 -45.38 10.68
C THR A 575 41.90 -44.09 10.16
N VAL A 576 41.11 -43.03 10.05
CA VAL A 576 41.60 -41.69 9.68
C VAL A 576 42.21 -41.03 10.91
N ALA A 577 43.48 -40.67 10.81
CA ALA A 577 44.21 -39.89 11.79
C ALA A 577 43.77 -38.41 11.76
N GLU A 578 43.57 -37.83 12.94
CA GLU A 578 43.35 -36.40 13.15
C GLU A 578 44.55 -35.56 12.65
N PRO A 579 44.33 -34.47 11.91
CA PRO A 579 45.32 -33.40 11.81
C PRO A 579 45.16 -32.43 12.98
N LYS A 580 46.18 -32.37 13.83
CA LYS A 580 46.41 -31.27 14.77
C LYS A 580 47.11 -30.12 14.04
N GLU A 581 46.43 -29.00 13.81
CA GLU A 581 47.06 -27.68 13.79
C GLU A 581 46.09 -26.59 14.32
N PRO A 582 46.58 -25.66 15.15
CA PRO A 582 45.75 -24.59 15.74
C PRO A 582 45.66 -23.38 14.80
N VAL A 583 44.44 -23.03 14.38
CA VAL A 583 44.15 -21.75 13.73
C VAL A 583 44.19 -20.64 14.78
N LYS A 584 45.09 -19.68 14.58
CA LYS A 584 45.14 -18.42 15.35
C LYS A 584 43.90 -17.58 15.05
N ASN A 585 43.12 -17.28 16.09
CA ASN A 585 42.03 -16.30 16.03
C ASN A 585 42.59 -14.89 15.80
N PRO A 586 41.98 -14.07 14.93
CA PRO A 586 42.26 -12.65 14.89
C PRO A 586 41.58 -11.94 16.07
N THR A 587 42.37 -11.11 16.74
CA THR A 587 42.02 -10.21 17.83
C THR A 587 40.82 -9.34 17.46
N ARG A 588 39.73 -9.45 18.21
CA ARG A 588 38.57 -8.56 18.11
C ARG A 588 38.86 -7.30 18.94
N GLU A 589 39.00 -6.15 18.28
CA GLU A 589 39.04 -4.85 18.94
C GLU A 589 37.73 -4.61 19.70
N THR A 590 37.87 -4.42 21.01
CA THR A 590 36.82 -4.01 21.93
C THR A 590 36.60 -2.51 21.78
N VAL A 591 35.56 -2.12 21.04
CA VAL A 591 35.04 -0.74 21.06
C VAL A 591 34.22 -0.57 22.34
N ALA A 592 34.64 0.37 23.18
CA ALA A 592 33.98 0.71 24.43
C ALA A 592 32.62 1.40 24.17
N GLU A 593 31.55 0.81 24.68
CA GLU A 593 30.25 1.49 24.80
C GLU A 593 30.26 2.47 26.00
N PRO A 594 29.63 3.65 25.88
CA PRO A 594 29.48 4.59 26.97
C PRO A 594 28.39 4.12 27.95
N LYS A 595 28.73 4.05 29.23
CA LYS A 595 27.79 3.85 30.35
C LYS A 595 27.00 5.13 30.59
N GLU A 596 25.70 5.13 30.31
CA GLU A 596 24.75 6.06 30.91
C GLU A 596 23.99 5.40 32.08
N PRO A 597 23.76 6.10 33.21
CA PRO A 597 23.09 5.55 34.37
C PRO A 597 21.56 5.57 34.22
N VAL A 598 20.95 4.39 34.15
CA VAL A 598 19.50 4.20 34.26
C VAL A 598 19.07 4.42 35.71
N LYS A 599 18.28 5.48 35.97
CA LYS A 599 17.53 5.67 37.22
C LYS A 599 16.25 4.83 37.15
N ASN A 600 16.12 3.85 38.05
CA ASN A 600 14.87 3.14 38.31
C ASN A 600 13.83 4.05 38.97
N PRO A 601 12.57 4.09 38.49
CA PRO A 601 11.46 4.56 39.29
C PRO A 601 10.83 3.42 40.10
N THR A 602 10.61 3.72 41.36
CA THR A 602 9.94 2.94 42.39
C THR A 602 8.55 2.48 41.95
N ARG A 603 8.25 1.18 42.13
CA ARG A 603 6.97 0.56 41.80
C ARG A 603 6.04 0.64 43.02
N GLU A 604 5.02 1.49 42.95
CA GLU A 604 3.89 1.45 43.88
C GLU A 604 3.00 0.24 43.58
N THR A 605 2.77 -0.57 44.62
CA THR A 605 1.82 -1.68 44.68
C THR A 605 0.40 -1.13 44.78
N VAL A 606 -0.44 -1.39 43.77
CA VAL A 606 -1.90 -1.21 43.83
C VAL A 606 -2.56 -2.57 43.96
N ALA A 607 -3.44 -2.68 44.97
CA ALA A 607 -4.14 -3.88 45.37
C ALA A 607 -5.17 -4.38 44.34
N GLU A 608 -5.25 -5.71 44.23
CA GLU A 608 -6.27 -6.43 43.46
C GLU A 608 -7.67 -6.27 44.09
N PRO A 609 -8.74 -6.10 43.29
CA PRO A 609 -10.09 -6.35 43.76
C PRO A 609 -10.51 -7.81 43.53
N LYS A 610 -11.13 -8.35 44.58
CA LYS A 610 -11.65 -9.71 44.75
C LYS A 610 -12.69 -10.10 43.69
N THR A 611 -12.55 -11.33 43.20
CA THR A 611 -13.54 -12.06 42.42
C THR A 611 -14.76 -12.43 43.26
N VAL A 612 -15.97 -12.22 42.72
CA VAL A 612 -17.22 -12.80 43.23
C VAL A 612 -17.91 -13.58 42.09
N LYS A 613 -18.23 -14.83 42.42
CA LYS A 613 -18.82 -15.88 41.58
C LYS A 613 -20.29 -15.61 41.25
N ARG A 614 -20.68 -15.87 39.99
CA ARG A 614 -21.99 -16.36 39.51
C ARG A 614 -21.66 -17.19 38.25
N GLY A 615 -22.15 -18.38 37.94
CA GLY A 615 -23.31 -19.11 38.43
C GLY A 615 -24.08 -19.67 37.22
N GLY A 616 -23.63 -20.79 36.65
CA GLY A 616 -24.44 -21.86 36.02
C GLY A 616 -25.11 -21.68 34.64
N ARG A 617 -24.89 -22.69 33.78
CA ARG A 617 -25.74 -23.26 32.68
C ARG A 617 -25.95 -22.36 31.44
N ASP A 618 -25.93 -22.82 30.18
CA ASP A 618 -26.27 -24.12 29.58
C ASP A 618 -25.39 -24.44 28.35
N ALA A 619 -25.24 -25.74 28.10
CA ALA A 619 -24.61 -26.29 26.91
C ALA A 619 -25.65 -26.55 25.81
N THR A 620 -25.43 -26.03 24.60
CA THR A 620 -25.96 -26.64 23.37
C THR A 620 -24.94 -26.58 22.24
N LYS A 621 -24.64 -27.77 21.72
CA LYS A 621 -23.86 -28.05 20.51
C LYS A 621 -24.47 -27.40 19.28
N LYS A 622 -23.63 -26.95 18.34
CA LYS A 622 -23.84 -27.20 16.89
C LYS A 622 -22.53 -27.00 16.12
N ASN A 623 -22.01 -28.13 15.64
CA ASN A 623 -20.95 -28.20 14.63
C ASN A 623 -21.51 -27.74 13.28
N GLY A 624 -20.82 -26.81 12.63
CA GLY A 624 -21.16 -26.32 11.30
C GLY A 624 -19.93 -25.79 10.57
N ARG A 625 -18.99 -26.67 10.24
CA ARG A 625 -17.92 -26.42 9.25
C ARG A 625 -17.72 -27.71 8.43
N PHE A 626 -17.39 -27.54 7.15
CA PHE A 626 -17.28 -28.51 6.05
C PHE A 626 -18.52 -28.63 5.15
N ASN A 627 -18.56 -27.85 4.04
CA ASN A 627 -18.98 -28.36 2.73
C ASN A 627 -18.82 -27.37 1.53
N ALA A 628 -17.65 -26.76 1.35
CA ALA A 628 -17.33 -26.06 0.09
C ALA A 628 -16.75 -27.01 -0.99
N ARG A 629 -16.08 -28.09 -0.59
CA ARG A 629 -15.43 -29.05 -1.52
C ARG A 629 -16.39 -29.96 -2.28
N HIS A 630 -17.62 -30.15 -1.81
CA HIS A 630 -18.54 -31.14 -2.39
C HIS A 630 -19.36 -30.62 -3.59
N ARG A 631 -19.55 -29.30 -3.72
CA ARG A 631 -20.32 -28.70 -4.84
C ARG A 631 -19.53 -28.64 -6.16
N PHE A 632 -18.20 -28.53 -6.09
CA PHE A 632 -17.36 -28.52 -7.30
C PHE A 632 -17.34 -29.90 -8.00
N MET A 633 -17.26 -30.99 -7.22
CA MET A 633 -17.26 -32.36 -7.75
C MET A 633 -18.61 -32.81 -8.34
N GLN A 634 -19.74 -32.21 -7.93
CA GLN A 634 -21.06 -32.55 -8.49
C GLN A 634 -21.34 -31.84 -9.83
N THR A 635 -20.64 -30.76 -10.14
CA THR A 635 -20.84 -30.00 -11.39
C THR A 635 -20.06 -30.61 -12.56
N MET A 636 -18.91 -31.26 -12.29
CA MET A 636 -18.10 -31.98 -13.29
C MET A 636 -18.63 -33.38 -13.67
N ARG A 637 -19.76 -33.82 -13.10
CA ARG A 637 -20.45 -35.08 -13.46
C ARG A 637 -21.64 -34.89 -14.39
N LYS A 638 -21.95 -33.64 -14.77
CA LYS A 638 -23.08 -33.28 -15.65
C LYS A 638 -22.67 -32.59 -16.96
N TYR A 639 -21.38 -32.53 -17.23
CA TYR A 639 -20.77 -32.31 -18.54
C TYR A 639 -19.86 -33.50 -18.84
#